data_AF-A0A7S2ZD44-F1
#
_entry.id   AF-A0A7S2ZD44-F1
#
_cell.length_a   1.000
_cell.length_b   1.000
_cell.length_c   1.000
_cell.angle_alpha   90.00
_cell.angle_beta   90.00
_cell.angle_gamma   90.00
#
_symmetry.space_group_name_H-M   'P 1'
#
loop_
_entity.id
_entity.type
_entity.pdbx_description
1 polymer ?
#
loop_
_entity_poly.entity_id
_entity_poly.type
_entity_poly.pdbx_seq_one_letter_code
_entity_poly.pdbx_strand_id
1 'polypeptide(L)'
;VTPAFGSGLSILKNKLLIGLTDRGPNQDCEALCELDPVKYSEACGKSGKGFPVPKFAPTIAKFKIRPDGIKVKEYIMLKDLKGSPLSGISNTELDDTPYGPNCSGKPLPYDPNGVDPEDIHQIPKSGGLFALVEEYSPSILLMKKDGTVFARYVPKSIASMLKKADMKVYGEIPDVFKNRRKNRGFEGLVVSKDGSYLIAILQSPMGDRNIPEYDQNRVIRAVVFEIKLTGKPDEPAKLKFKKTFAFEGSPVSTYFTSAVVPADLKYSAAQYYDDHSFIALERASGQVKWFNINWEMATDLSETKYANNLKLEFESAGTKSLEDLGVMPAMKTKVLDTYASAMGGTDNFEGSAKQEGFATKGSKFLYSSQDNDFGLENNPEVMISFFELGRNLGGPTVCSRPEAPKPPNKKTEGGLKFVFKDQIVLSKKFDEAKVEIIALDENSNTLYSANAADGRIDAYRRKPLKKKPLVSFSAGDDTGINSVDVCNYIGDTSGFIAAAVEDKTGGPGFLLILKPKFENGKLEGLKKYRKFKPDNCFLPDAVHWSPDCSYVSIACEGEGADVPGGVLVWNALTDSVKVATFDAFDEKKLRSELKKQGVRLWQNPSMPSMVLEPEYITYTMDSQYAIVGLQENNAFAVVDLAEAKVTEIKPLIFTPRYVKGYGIDASDDDGEINIRRYPKVYGMCQPDTIQLFESGGVEYIAVACEGDAWGEEYDEIRAGDIESDLGRNLAPELKGLIRDDKKLGRLEVSYPDGYNKETNTQEALFHFGARSFQIYKLDGTCVVDSGDWIEKIHEKEFPNIFNAQASEDEDTMEDEFDSRSDAKGPEPESLYVAVVKGRTILFLGNE
;
A
#
# COMPACT_ATOMS: atom_id res chain seq x y z
N VAL A 1 12.11 30.88 23.85
CA VAL A 1 10.79 30.88 23.20
C VAL A 1 10.98 31.23 21.74
N THR A 2 10.92 30.22 20.87
CA THR A 2 11.05 30.35 19.40
C THR A 2 9.77 30.96 18.81
N PRO A 3 9.85 31.87 17.82
CA PRO A 3 8.67 32.35 17.11
C PRO A 3 7.89 31.20 16.45
N ALA A 4 6.59 31.41 16.25
CA ALA A 4 5.63 30.49 15.64
C ALA A 4 5.99 30.11 14.20
N PHE A 5 6.95 29.19 14.01
CA PHE A 5 7.29 28.64 12.68
C PHE A 5 6.43 27.42 12.34
N GLY A 6 5.16 27.44 12.77
CA GLY A 6 4.27 26.30 12.77
C GLY A 6 3.46 26.14 11.49
N SER A 7 3.25 27.24 10.76
CA SER A 7 2.39 27.31 9.58
C SER A 7 2.95 26.45 8.45
N GLY A 8 4.26 26.55 8.16
CA GLY A 8 4.91 25.77 7.11
C GLY A 8 6.23 25.14 7.53
N LEU A 9 6.49 23.88 7.12
CA LEU A 9 7.70 23.13 7.46
C LEU A 9 8.26 22.39 6.24
N SER A 10 9.56 22.53 5.97
CA SER A 10 10.21 21.84 4.85
C SER A 10 11.68 21.49 5.14
N ILE A 11 12.25 20.54 4.40
CA ILE A 11 13.63 20.09 4.55
C ILE A 11 14.46 20.51 3.34
N LEU A 12 15.50 21.30 3.58
CA LEU A 12 16.49 21.66 2.56
C LEU A 12 17.42 20.50 2.22
N LYS A 13 18.02 20.55 1.02
CA LYS A 13 19.05 19.58 0.57
C LYS A 13 20.22 19.39 1.54
N ASN A 14 20.61 20.43 2.27
CA ASN A 14 21.68 20.36 3.27
C ASN A 14 21.20 19.86 4.66
N LYS A 15 20.00 19.28 4.73
CA LYS A 15 19.35 18.73 5.92
C LYS A 15 19.05 19.79 7.00
N LEU A 16 19.02 21.07 6.64
CA LEU A 16 18.41 22.10 7.49
C LEU A 16 16.90 22.03 7.33
N LEU A 17 16.17 22.18 8.44
CA LEU A 17 14.74 22.45 8.39
C LEU A 17 14.53 23.94 8.15
N ILE A 18 13.47 24.24 7.41
CA ILE A 18 12.89 25.56 7.30
C ILE A 18 11.53 25.51 7.95
N GLY A 19 11.25 26.49 8.81
CA GLY A 19 9.91 26.80 9.27
C GLY A 19 9.50 28.21 8.83
N LEU A 20 8.21 28.42 8.62
CA LEU A 20 7.60 29.66 8.15
C LEU A 20 6.60 30.16 9.20
N THR A 21 6.61 31.47 9.46
CA THR A 21 5.53 32.14 10.20
C THR A 21 4.42 32.55 9.24
N ASP A 22 3.18 32.54 9.72
CA ASP A 22 2.01 33.15 9.09
C ASP A 22 2.09 34.71 9.04
N ARG A 23 0.93 35.35 8.87
CA ARG A 23 0.70 36.81 8.94
C ARG A 23 1.14 37.51 10.24
N GLY A 24 1.50 36.78 11.28
CA GLY A 24 1.87 37.36 12.57
C GLY A 24 0.74 37.33 13.61
N PRO A 25 1.02 37.84 14.82
CA PRO A 25 0.05 37.86 15.91
C PRO A 25 -1.25 38.52 15.47
N ASN A 26 -2.36 37.79 15.56
CA ASN A 26 -3.69 38.26 15.18
C ASN A 26 -4.76 37.64 16.09
N GLN A 27 -5.91 38.29 16.20
CA GLN A 27 -7.02 37.90 17.08
C GLN A 27 -8.36 38.16 16.41
N ASP A 28 -9.32 37.24 16.55
CA ASP A 28 -10.69 37.46 16.10
C ASP A 28 -11.37 38.53 16.96
N CYS A 29 -11.96 39.55 16.32
CA CYS A 29 -12.63 40.63 17.05
C CYS A 29 -13.83 40.11 17.86
N GLU A 30 -14.52 39.11 17.33
CA GLU A 30 -15.63 38.43 17.98
C GLU A 30 -15.13 37.68 19.23
N ALA A 31 -14.06 36.88 19.11
CA ALA A 31 -13.46 36.15 20.22
C ALA A 31 -12.92 37.09 21.32
N LEU A 32 -12.33 38.24 20.97
CA LEU A 32 -11.92 39.24 21.95
C LEU A 32 -13.09 39.79 22.75
N CYS A 33 -14.22 40.11 22.08
CA CYS A 33 -15.42 40.58 22.78
C CYS A 33 -15.96 39.50 23.73
N GLU A 34 -15.98 38.23 23.31
CA GLU A 34 -16.42 37.11 24.15
C GLU A 34 -15.49 36.87 25.35
N LEU A 35 -14.18 37.06 25.16
CA LEU A 35 -13.18 36.87 26.21
C LEU A 35 -13.34 37.85 27.37
N ASP A 36 -13.54 39.14 27.06
CA ASP A 36 -13.83 40.18 28.06
C ASP A 36 -14.56 41.37 27.41
N PRO A 37 -15.90 41.41 27.46
CA PRO A 37 -16.70 42.42 26.77
C PRO A 37 -16.56 43.83 27.38
N VAL A 38 -15.99 43.94 28.59
CA VAL A 38 -15.70 45.23 29.24
C VAL A 38 -14.38 45.76 28.72
N LYS A 39 -13.32 44.95 28.79
CA LYS A 39 -11.97 45.33 28.35
C LYS A 39 -11.88 45.52 26.84
N TYR A 40 -12.56 44.69 26.07
CA TYR A 40 -12.55 44.72 24.60
C TYR A 40 -13.88 45.20 24.01
N SER A 41 -14.56 46.12 24.70
CA SER A 41 -15.84 46.69 24.27
C SER A 41 -15.82 47.27 22.85
N GLU A 42 -14.68 47.80 22.39
CA GLU A 42 -14.51 48.30 21.02
C GLU A 42 -14.47 47.21 19.94
N ALA A 43 -14.21 45.95 20.31
CA ALA A 43 -14.22 44.80 19.41
C ALA A 43 -15.64 44.26 19.21
N CYS A 44 -16.53 44.47 20.18
CA CYS A 44 -17.90 43.97 20.15
C CYS A 44 -18.69 44.51 18.95
N GLY A 45 -19.29 43.60 18.18
CA GLY A 45 -20.04 43.91 16.96
C GLY A 45 -19.18 44.17 15.71
N LYS A 46 -17.85 44.03 15.79
CA LYS A 46 -16.97 44.03 14.61
C LYS A 46 -16.68 42.61 14.18
N SER A 47 -16.60 42.41 12.86
CA SER A 47 -16.15 41.16 12.24
C SER A 47 -14.86 41.42 11.46
N GLY A 48 -13.82 40.64 11.73
CA GLY A 48 -12.47 40.81 11.19
C GLY A 48 -11.38 40.45 12.20
N LYS A 49 -10.15 40.87 11.90
CA LYS A 49 -8.95 40.51 12.66
C LYS A 49 -8.27 41.74 13.26
N GLY A 50 -7.95 41.69 14.55
CA GLY A 50 -7.09 42.66 15.21
C GLY A 50 -5.62 42.28 15.07
N PHE A 51 -4.76 43.22 14.68
CA PHE A 51 -3.32 43.00 14.54
C PHE A 51 -2.57 43.76 15.64
N PRO A 52 -2.15 43.10 16.74
CA PRO A 52 -1.32 43.72 17.78
C PRO A 52 0.01 44.28 17.26
N VAL A 53 0.58 43.65 16.23
CA VAL A 53 1.82 44.07 15.59
C VAL A 53 1.60 44.26 14.07
N PRO A 54 0.93 45.34 13.62
CA PRO A 54 0.59 45.55 12.20
C PRO A 54 1.79 45.61 11.25
N LYS A 55 3.00 45.83 11.80
CA LYS A 55 4.27 45.87 11.05
C LYS A 55 5.02 44.54 11.09
N PHE A 56 4.42 43.48 11.62
CA PHE A 56 5.02 42.16 11.59
C PHE A 56 5.24 41.74 10.14
N ALA A 57 6.42 41.20 9.87
CA ALA A 57 6.80 40.71 8.56
C ALA A 57 6.97 39.19 8.65
N PRO A 58 6.18 38.41 7.88
CA PRO A 58 6.35 36.97 7.84
C PRO A 58 7.80 36.58 7.56
N THR A 59 8.29 35.59 8.28
CA THR A 59 9.71 35.28 8.38
C THR A 59 9.96 33.79 8.31
N ILE A 60 11.00 33.41 7.57
CA ILE A 60 11.49 32.05 7.45
C ILE A 60 12.61 31.83 8.45
N ALA A 61 12.56 30.76 9.24
CA ALA A 61 13.67 30.32 10.08
C ALA A 61 14.32 29.07 9.50
N LYS A 62 15.64 29.12 9.30
CA LYS A 62 16.45 27.92 9.05
C LYS A 62 16.98 27.39 10.37
N PHE A 63 16.78 26.12 10.67
CA PHE A 63 17.22 25.54 11.93
C PHE A 63 17.65 24.09 11.81
N LYS A 64 18.26 23.58 12.90
CA LYS A 64 18.54 22.16 13.11
C LYS A 64 17.87 21.73 14.41
N ILE A 65 17.31 20.52 14.39
CA ILE A 65 16.90 19.83 15.62
C ILE A 65 18.14 19.18 16.24
N ARG A 66 18.26 19.28 17.56
CA ARG A 66 19.30 18.69 18.39
C ARG A 66 18.65 18.02 19.61
N PRO A 67 19.37 17.14 20.34
CA PRO A 67 18.85 16.56 21.58
C PRO A 67 18.44 17.59 22.64
N ASP A 68 19.08 18.77 22.63
CA ASP A 68 18.80 19.90 23.53
C ASP A 68 17.76 20.91 22.96
N GLY A 69 17.11 20.58 21.84
CA GLY A 69 16.06 21.40 21.23
C GLY A 69 16.41 21.98 19.85
N ILE A 70 15.72 23.07 19.48
CA ILE A 70 15.86 23.71 18.17
C ILE A 70 17.01 24.74 18.19
N LYS A 71 17.97 24.59 17.27
CA LYS A 71 19.01 25.61 17.03
C LYS A 71 18.77 26.34 15.72
N VAL A 72 18.25 27.55 15.81
CA VAL A 72 18.11 28.46 14.66
C VAL A 72 19.48 28.90 14.15
N LYS A 73 19.59 28.97 12.82
CA LYS A 73 20.78 29.36 12.07
C LYS A 73 20.65 30.71 11.39
N GLU A 74 19.47 31.00 10.86
CA GLU A 74 19.24 32.18 10.04
C GLU A 74 17.74 32.51 10.06
N TYR A 75 17.42 33.80 10.08
CA TYR A 75 16.08 34.32 9.81
C TYR A 75 16.10 35.06 8.47
N ILE A 76 15.09 34.79 7.64
CA ILE A 76 14.92 35.43 6.33
C ILE A 76 13.52 36.03 6.30
N MET A 77 13.48 37.34 6.43
CA MET A 77 12.24 38.10 6.37
C MET A 77 11.74 38.19 4.92
N LEU A 78 10.44 38.01 4.72
CA LEU A 78 9.81 38.24 3.42
C LEU A 78 9.79 39.74 3.12
N LYS A 79 10.21 40.09 1.91
CA LYS A 79 10.34 41.49 1.47
C LYS A 79 9.93 41.68 0.02
N ASP A 80 9.55 42.89 -0.33
CA ASP A 80 9.19 43.30 -1.69
C ASP A 80 10.42 43.43 -2.61
N LEU A 81 10.20 43.86 -3.86
CA LEU A 81 11.26 44.08 -4.84
C LEU A 81 12.21 45.23 -4.48
N LYS A 82 11.79 46.17 -3.63
CA LYS A 82 12.60 47.27 -3.09
C LYS A 82 13.35 46.90 -1.81
N GLY A 83 13.06 45.73 -1.24
CA GLY A 83 13.64 45.24 0.01
C GLY A 83 12.89 45.70 1.27
N SER A 84 11.71 46.32 1.14
CA SER A 84 10.84 46.65 2.26
C SER A 84 10.16 45.38 2.79
N PRO A 85 10.00 45.21 4.12
CA PRO A 85 9.29 44.07 4.68
C PRO A 85 7.84 43.98 4.15
N LEU A 86 7.38 42.78 3.80
CA LEU A 86 5.96 42.54 3.56
C LEU A 86 5.21 42.59 4.91
N SER A 87 3.95 43.02 4.91
CA SER A 87 3.11 42.97 6.10
C SER A 87 2.22 41.71 6.11
N GLY A 88 1.69 41.36 7.28
CA GLY A 88 0.62 40.37 7.41
C GLY A 88 -0.80 40.95 7.30
N ILE A 89 -0.96 42.22 6.90
CA ILE A 89 -2.27 42.85 6.82
C ILE A 89 -3.03 42.30 5.60
N SER A 90 -4.34 42.06 5.73
CA SER A 90 -5.21 41.61 4.63
C SER A 90 -5.01 42.43 3.34
N ASN A 91 -4.97 41.73 2.20
CA ASN A 91 -4.57 42.36 0.94
C ASN A 91 -5.72 42.94 0.08
N THR A 92 -6.96 42.48 0.29
CA THR A 92 -8.15 43.01 -0.37
C THR A 92 -9.38 42.91 0.53
N GLU A 93 -10.48 43.56 0.13
CA GLU A 93 -11.80 43.45 0.78
C GLU A 93 -12.44 42.05 0.72
N LEU A 94 -11.89 41.14 -0.10
CA LEU A 94 -12.29 39.73 -0.13
C LEU A 94 -11.76 38.95 1.08
N ASP A 95 -10.87 39.55 1.86
CA ASP A 95 -10.30 39.02 3.09
C ASP A 95 -10.90 39.66 4.34
N ASP A 96 -10.41 39.25 5.50
CA ASP A 96 -10.87 39.79 6.78
C ASP A 96 -10.54 41.28 6.89
N THR A 97 -11.46 42.04 7.46
CA THR A 97 -11.24 43.47 7.74
C THR A 97 -10.13 43.61 8.78
N PRO A 98 -9.01 44.27 8.47
CA PRO A 98 -7.92 44.41 9.41
C PRO A 98 -8.18 45.56 10.38
N TYR A 99 -7.90 45.37 11.66
CA TYR A 99 -7.97 46.37 12.71
C TYR A 99 -6.64 46.48 13.45
N GLY A 100 -6.47 47.58 14.18
CA GLY A 100 -5.34 47.71 15.12
C GLY A 100 -5.44 46.74 16.30
N PRO A 101 -4.53 46.87 17.28
CA PRO A 101 -4.56 46.08 18.50
C PRO A 101 -5.94 46.10 19.18
N ASN A 102 -6.38 44.96 19.71
CA ASN A 102 -7.67 44.76 20.38
C ASN A 102 -8.91 45.09 19.51
N CYS A 103 -8.75 45.09 18.18
CA CYS A 103 -9.76 45.56 17.24
C CYS A 103 -10.24 47.00 17.49
N SER A 104 -9.47 47.82 18.19
CA SER A 104 -9.84 49.20 18.53
C SER A 104 -9.79 50.13 17.32
N GLY A 105 -10.62 51.18 17.34
CA GLY A 105 -10.64 52.21 16.30
C GLY A 105 -11.25 51.77 14.96
N LYS A 106 -10.87 52.47 13.89
CA LYS A 106 -11.33 52.23 12.51
C LYS A 106 -10.50 51.10 11.85
N PRO A 107 -11.04 50.43 10.82
CA PRO A 107 -10.26 49.48 10.02
C PRO A 107 -8.95 50.08 9.52
N LEU A 108 -7.90 49.29 9.55
CA LEU A 108 -6.65 49.58 8.86
C LEU A 108 -6.89 49.51 7.35
N PRO A 109 -6.11 50.24 6.54
CA PRO A 109 -6.14 50.05 5.09
C PRO A 109 -5.68 48.64 4.71
N TYR A 110 -6.34 48.02 3.74
CA TYR A 110 -5.82 46.83 3.08
C TYR A 110 -4.46 47.12 2.45
N ASP A 111 -3.54 46.17 2.55
CA ASP A 111 -2.19 46.29 1.98
C ASP A 111 -2.04 45.31 0.81
N PRO A 112 -1.94 45.77 -0.44
CA PRO A 112 -1.63 44.87 -1.58
C PRO A 112 -0.33 44.04 -1.36
N ASN A 113 0.59 44.58 -0.54
CA ASN A 113 1.71 43.97 0.19
C ASN A 113 1.43 42.66 0.95
N GLY A 114 0.29 42.65 1.59
CA GLY A 114 -0.16 41.69 2.56
C GLY A 114 -0.01 40.26 2.09
N VAL A 115 0.57 39.42 2.95
CA VAL A 115 0.66 37.98 2.77
C VAL A 115 0.36 37.27 4.06
N ASP A 116 -0.26 36.12 3.92
CA ASP A 116 -0.57 35.22 5.02
C ASP A 116 -0.12 33.81 4.67
N PRO A 117 1.21 33.58 4.73
CA PRO A 117 1.82 32.45 4.07
C PRO A 117 1.78 31.21 4.96
N GLU A 118 1.39 30.09 4.36
CA GLU A 118 1.04 28.88 5.10
C GLU A 118 2.06 27.76 4.84
N ASP A 119 2.39 27.45 3.58
CA ASP A 119 3.37 26.40 3.27
C ASP A 119 4.48 26.89 2.32
N ILE A 120 5.66 26.28 2.41
CA ILE A 120 6.88 26.70 1.71
C ILE A 120 7.70 25.51 1.24
N HIS A 121 8.11 25.57 -0.03
CA HIS A 121 9.00 24.57 -0.61
C HIS A 121 10.10 25.19 -1.45
N GLN A 122 11.32 24.65 -1.32
CA GLN A 122 12.42 25.00 -2.21
C GLN A 122 12.14 24.40 -3.59
N ILE A 123 12.27 25.20 -4.66
CA ILE A 123 12.20 24.70 -6.03
C ILE A 123 13.53 24.01 -6.37
N PRO A 124 13.57 22.68 -6.61
CA PRO A 124 14.80 21.99 -6.95
C PRO A 124 15.42 22.54 -8.24
N LYS A 125 16.76 22.47 -8.34
CA LYS A 125 17.54 22.87 -9.53
C LYS A 125 17.42 24.37 -9.93
N SER A 126 16.70 25.19 -9.16
CA SER A 126 16.47 26.61 -9.46
C SER A 126 17.60 27.57 -9.05
N GLY A 127 18.64 27.08 -8.36
CA GLY A 127 19.67 27.94 -7.76
C GLY A 127 19.25 28.63 -6.45
N GLY A 128 18.13 28.20 -5.85
CA GLY A 128 17.69 28.64 -4.51
C GLY A 128 16.40 29.43 -4.49
N LEU A 129 15.52 29.25 -5.46
CA LEU A 129 14.16 29.81 -5.43
C LEU A 129 13.25 28.98 -4.53
N PHE A 130 12.20 29.62 -4.03
CA PHE A 130 11.16 29.02 -3.21
C PHE A 130 9.78 29.35 -3.80
N ALA A 131 8.85 28.42 -3.63
CA ALA A 131 7.43 28.66 -3.80
C ALA A 131 6.77 28.68 -2.41
N LEU A 132 5.78 29.54 -2.24
CA LEU A 132 4.93 29.60 -1.05
C LEU A 132 3.47 29.62 -1.47
N VAL A 133 2.59 29.16 -0.60
CA VAL A 133 1.13 29.36 -0.71
C VAL A 133 0.66 30.25 0.42
N GLU A 134 -0.43 30.96 0.21
CA GLU A 134 -1.01 31.85 1.22
C GLU A 134 -2.54 31.93 1.15
N GLU A 135 -3.17 32.34 2.25
CA GLU A 135 -4.62 32.36 2.34
C GLU A 135 -5.28 33.56 1.65
N TYR A 136 -4.65 34.73 1.72
CA TYR A 136 -5.25 35.95 1.18
C TYR A 136 -5.29 35.91 -0.33
N SER A 137 -6.44 36.27 -0.91
CA SER A 137 -6.66 36.20 -2.36
C SER A 137 -6.06 34.91 -2.98
N PRO A 138 -6.54 33.71 -2.56
CA PRO A 138 -5.73 32.49 -2.43
C PRO A 138 -4.63 32.38 -3.47
N SER A 139 -3.37 32.44 -3.03
CA SER A 139 -2.26 32.78 -3.93
C SER A 139 -1.05 31.85 -3.84
N ILE A 140 -0.24 31.87 -4.89
CA ILE A 140 1.07 31.21 -4.95
C ILE A 140 2.13 32.30 -5.14
N LEU A 141 3.10 32.36 -4.23
CA LEU A 141 4.21 33.32 -4.26
C LEU A 141 5.50 32.64 -4.73
N LEU A 142 6.28 33.35 -5.54
CA LEU A 142 7.66 32.95 -5.87
C LEU A 142 8.66 33.90 -5.22
N MET A 143 9.64 33.30 -4.54
CA MET A 143 10.59 34.02 -3.70
C MET A 143 12.04 33.64 -4.00
N LYS A 144 12.93 34.63 -3.92
CA LYS A 144 14.39 34.42 -3.97
C LYS A 144 14.92 33.95 -2.61
N LYS A 145 16.12 33.35 -2.60
CA LYS A 145 16.78 32.82 -1.38
C LYS A 145 16.97 33.82 -0.24
N ASP A 146 16.90 35.11 -0.51
CA ASP A 146 17.13 36.21 0.43
C ASP A 146 15.84 36.85 0.95
N GLY A 147 14.67 36.26 0.64
CA GLY A 147 13.37 36.72 1.11
C GLY A 147 12.60 37.59 0.13
N THR A 148 13.20 38.02 -0.99
CA THR A 148 12.50 38.86 -1.97
C THR A 148 11.43 38.07 -2.72
N VAL A 149 10.16 38.44 -2.51
CA VAL A 149 9.01 37.94 -3.28
C VAL A 149 8.92 38.72 -4.58
N PHE A 150 9.01 38.02 -5.72
CA PHE A 150 9.08 38.66 -7.03
C PHE A 150 7.83 38.42 -7.89
N ALA A 151 7.04 37.38 -7.60
CA ALA A 151 5.80 37.10 -8.30
C ALA A 151 4.73 36.54 -7.35
N ARG A 152 3.46 36.87 -7.65
CA ARG A 152 2.25 36.38 -7.00
C ARG A 152 1.26 35.91 -8.07
N TYR A 153 0.72 34.71 -7.92
CA TYR A 153 -0.31 34.13 -8.78
C TYR A 153 -1.61 34.06 -8.01
N VAL A 154 -2.69 34.63 -8.55
CA VAL A 154 -4.02 34.74 -7.92
C VAL A 154 -5.11 34.36 -8.91
N PRO A 155 -6.37 34.20 -8.44
CA PRO A 155 -7.51 34.11 -9.34
C PRO A 155 -7.55 35.27 -10.34
N LYS A 156 -7.87 34.97 -11.60
CA LYS A 156 -7.82 35.92 -12.73
C LYS A 156 -8.50 37.25 -12.43
N SER A 157 -9.68 37.21 -11.82
CA SER A 157 -10.47 38.39 -11.46
C SER A 157 -9.84 39.24 -10.34
N ILE A 158 -9.05 38.65 -9.45
CA ILE A 158 -8.43 39.34 -8.31
C ILE A 158 -7.15 40.09 -8.71
N ALA A 159 -6.45 39.63 -9.76
CA ALA A 159 -5.16 40.21 -10.17
C ALA A 159 -5.18 41.75 -10.34
N SER A 160 -6.30 42.30 -10.83
CA SER A 160 -6.45 43.75 -11.02
C SER A 160 -6.55 44.55 -9.72
N MET A 161 -7.05 43.94 -8.63
CA MET A 161 -7.16 44.55 -7.30
C MET A 161 -5.78 44.73 -6.66
N LEU A 162 -4.86 43.81 -6.96
CA LEU A 162 -3.50 43.77 -6.41
C LEU A 162 -2.46 44.46 -7.30
N LYS A 163 -2.86 45.20 -8.33
CA LYS A 163 -1.94 45.91 -9.25
C LYS A 163 -0.98 46.91 -8.60
N LYS A 164 -1.26 47.30 -7.35
CA LYS A 164 -0.43 48.21 -6.53
C LYS A 164 0.62 47.47 -5.70
N ALA A 165 0.62 46.14 -5.69
CA ALA A 165 1.68 45.37 -5.06
C ALA A 165 3.01 45.57 -5.81
N ASP A 166 4.09 45.68 -5.05
CA ASP A 166 5.48 45.81 -5.48
C ASP A 166 6.09 44.43 -5.80
N MET A 167 5.34 43.64 -6.58
CA MET A 167 5.70 42.34 -7.13
C MET A 167 4.91 42.10 -8.42
N LYS A 168 5.35 41.16 -9.27
CA LYS A 168 4.58 40.81 -10.48
C LYS A 168 3.33 40.01 -10.11
N VAL A 169 2.14 40.50 -10.45
CA VAL A 169 0.87 39.80 -10.16
C VAL A 169 0.32 39.14 -11.43
N TYR A 170 0.05 37.84 -11.35
CA TYR A 170 -0.47 37.01 -12.44
C TYR A 170 -1.85 36.45 -12.11
N GLY A 171 -2.80 36.62 -13.03
CA GLY A 171 -4.15 36.08 -12.92
C GLY A 171 -4.31 34.71 -13.59
N GLU A 172 -3.55 33.71 -13.16
CA GLU A 172 -3.47 32.38 -13.79
C GLU A 172 -4.22 31.29 -13.01
N ILE A 173 -4.68 31.57 -11.80
CA ILE A 173 -5.50 30.62 -11.03
C ILE A 173 -6.96 30.73 -11.53
N PRO A 174 -7.67 29.61 -11.73
CA PRO A 174 -9.08 29.65 -12.13
C PRO A 174 -9.95 30.46 -11.16
N ASP A 175 -10.91 31.20 -11.69
CA ASP A 175 -11.73 32.11 -10.87
C ASP A 175 -12.63 31.38 -9.87
N VAL A 176 -12.84 30.06 -10.00
CA VAL A 176 -13.59 29.30 -9.01
C VAL A 176 -12.97 29.40 -7.60
N PHE A 177 -11.64 29.51 -7.50
CA PHE A 177 -10.93 29.60 -6.22
C PHE A 177 -11.22 30.90 -5.46
N LYS A 178 -11.77 31.95 -6.10
CA LYS A 178 -12.21 33.16 -5.39
C LYS A 178 -13.37 32.90 -4.43
N ASN A 179 -14.09 31.78 -4.61
CA ASN A 179 -15.21 31.38 -3.76
C ASN A 179 -14.76 30.57 -2.54
N ARG A 180 -13.47 30.55 -2.24
CA ARG A 180 -13.00 30.11 -0.93
C ARG A 180 -13.66 30.92 0.19
N ARG A 181 -13.72 30.34 1.38
CA ARG A 181 -14.17 31.08 2.57
C ARG A 181 -13.13 32.15 2.94
N LYS A 182 -13.53 33.22 3.63
CA LYS A 182 -12.57 34.20 4.17
C LYS A 182 -11.58 33.48 5.09
N ASN A 183 -10.29 33.84 5.03
CA ASN A 183 -9.24 33.19 5.81
C ASN A 183 -9.10 31.68 5.54
N ARG A 184 -9.39 31.21 4.32
CA ARG A 184 -9.35 29.78 3.96
C ARG A 184 -8.77 29.51 2.57
N GLY A 185 -7.59 30.05 2.28
CA GLY A 185 -6.95 29.91 0.98
C GLY A 185 -6.10 28.67 0.81
N PHE A 186 -4.98 28.81 0.11
CA PHE A 186 -4.09 27.67 -0.11
C PHE A 186 -3.23 27.48 1.13
N GLU A 187 -3.32 26.30 1.74
CA GLU A 187 -2.47 25.90 2.87
C GLU A 187 -1.51 24.77 2.46
N GLY A 188 -1.89 23.88 1.54
CA GLY A 188 -0.99 22.81 1.09
C GLY A 188 -0.19 23.19 -0.15
N LEU A 189 1.13 22.98 -0.13
CA LEU A 189 1.99 23.14 -1.30
C LEU A 189 2.82 21.87 -1.56
N VAL A 190 2.87 21.46 -2.82
CA VAL A 190 3.75 20.37 -3.29
C VAL A 190 4.65 20.92 -4.38
N VAL A 191 5.95 20.65 -4.32
CA VAL A 191 6.87 20.89 -5.43
C VAL A 191 7.51 19.58 -5.85
N SER A 192 7.47 19.28 -7.15
CA SER A 192 8.00 18.02 -7.68
C SER A 192 9.49 17.87 -7.42
N LYS A 193 9.95 16.62 -7.23
CA LYS A 193 11.36 16.30 -6.92
C LYS A 193 12.35 16.86 -7.96
N ASP A 194 11.93 16.94 -9.21
CA ASP A 194 12.73 17.48 -10.31
C ASP A 194 12.58 19.00 -10.50
N GLY A 195 11.58 19.62 -9.85
CA GLY A 195 11.24 21.04 -9.93
C GLY A 195 10.47 21.45 -11.18
N SER A 196 9.84 20.50 -11.88
CA SER A 196 9.06 20.76 -13.10
C SER A 196 7.61 21.19 -12.86
N TYR A 197 7.01 20.86 -11.71
CA TYR A 197 5.65 21.28 -11.37
C TYR A 197 5.46 21.55 -9.88
N LEU A 198 4.37 22.24 -9.56
CA LEU A 198 3.85 22.38 -8.21
C LEU A 198 2.35 22.15 -8.17
N ILE A 199 1.85 21.82 -6.98
CA ILE A 199 0.42 21.68 -6.68
C ILE A 199 0.10 22.57 -5.47
N ALA A 200 -0.92 23.42 -5.58
CA ALA A 200 -1.45 24.18 -4.45
C ALA A 200 -2.84 23.65 -4.09
N ILE A 201 -3.07 23.41 -2.80
CA ILE A 201 -4.25 22.71 -2.26
C ILE A 201 -5.01 23.67 -1.34
N LEU A 202 -6.30 23.85 -1.61
CA LEU A 202 -7.14 24.65 -0.73
C LEU A 202 -7.22 23.99 0.65
N GLN A 203 -7.14 24.81 1.68
CA GLN A 203 -7.29 24.36 3.05
C GLN A 203 -8.61 23.64 3.28
N SER A 204 -9.70 24.14 2.71
CA SER A 204 -11.04 23.65 3.05
C SER A 204 -12.00 23.74 1.87
N PRO A 205 -13.16 23.08 1.96
CA PRO A 205 -14.17 23.15 0.91
C PRO A 205 -14.60 24.59 0.63
N MET A 206 -14.81 24.89 -0.66
CA MET A 206 -15.29 26.20 -1.10
C MET A 206 -16.80 26.38 -0.86
N GLY A 207 -17.27 27.62 -0.85
CA GLY A 207 -18.67 27.99 -0.69
C GLY A 207 -19.02 28.67 0.64
N ASP A 208 -20.26 29.12 0.76
CA ASP A 208 -20.78 29.79 1.95
C ASP A 208 -21.29 28.76 2.96
N ARG A 209 -20.73 28.78 4.18
CA ARG A 209 -21.09 27.87 5.27
C ARG A 209 -22.48 28.09 5.84
N ASN A 210 -23.15 29.19 5.48
CA ASN A 210 -24.49 29.51 6.00
C ASN A 210 -25.60 29.03 5.05
N ILE A 211 -25.24 28.37 3.96
CA ILE A 211 -26.16 27.79 2.98
C ILE A 211 -26.26 26.29 3.28
N PRO A 212 -27.44 25.76 3.65
CA PRO A 212 -27.60 24.35 4.06
C PRO A 212 -27.03 23.33 3.06
N GLU A 213 -27.06 23.65 1.76
CA GLU A 213 -26.52 22.81 0.69
C GLU A 213 -24.99 22.65 0.74
N TYR A 214 -24.28 23.46 1.53
CA TYR A 214 -22.84 23.37 1.76
C TYR A 214 -22.46 22.72 3.10
N ASP A 215 -23.41 22.47 4.00
CA ASP A 215 -23.14 21.94 5.34
C ASP A 215 -22.46 20.57 5.31
N GLN A 216 -22.70 19.80 4.24
CA GLN A 216 -22.14 18.47 4.05
C GLN A 216 -20.96 18.43 3.07
N ASN A 217 -20.60 19.56 2.44
CA ASN A 217 -19.57 19.61 1.41
C ASN A 217 -18.19 19.24 1.97
N ARG A 218 -17.55 18.23 1.38
CA ARG A 218 -16.18 17.78 1.71
C ARG A 218 -15.22 17.86 0.52
N VAL A 219 -15.62 18.48 -0.59
CA VAL A 219 -14.81 18.53 -1.81
C VAL A 219 -13.67 19.52 -1.63
N ILE A 220 -12.43 19.03 -1.77
CA ILE A 220 -11.22 19.84 -1.76
C ILE A 220 -10.70 19.95 -3.18
N ARG A 221 -10.41 21.17 -3.64
CA ARG A 221 -9.80 21.40 -4.96
C ARG A 221 -8.33 21.74 -4.83
N ALA A 222 -7.56 21.23 -5.80
CA ALA A 222 -6.15 21.54 -5.97
C ALA A 222 -5.88 22.06 -7.38
N VAL A 223 -4.84 22.87 -7.53
CA VAL A 223 -4.39 23.42 -8.81
C VAL A 223 -2.95 23.00 -9.11
N VAL A 224 -2.70 22.56 -10.34
CA VAL A 224 -1.39 22.13 -10.81
C VAL A 224 -0.80 23.18 -11.75
N PHE A 225 0.45 23.54 -11.51
CA PHE A 225 1.23 24.45 -12.34
C PHE A 225 2.52 23.79 -12.81
N GLU A 226 2.87 24.01 -14.08
CA GLU A 226 4.22 23.78 -14.59
C GLU A 226 5.14 24.92 -14.13
N ILE A 227 6.33 24.59 -13.64
CA ILE A 227 7.38 25.54 -13.25
C ILE A 227 8.37 25.68 -14.40
N LYS A 228 8.56 26.92 -14.88
CA LYS A 228 9.54 27.27 -15.91
C LYS A 228 10.62 28.18 -15.35
N LEU A 229 11.85 27.68 -15.29
CA LEU A 229 13.02 28.52 -15.04
C LEU A 229 13.32 29.35 -16.30
N THR A 230 13.44 30.67 -16.16
CA THR A 230 13.58 31.59 -17.31
C THR A 230 15.02 32.02 -17.59
N GLY A 231 15.91 31.86 -16.60
CA GLY A 231 17.26 32.42 -16.61
C GLY A 231 17.33 33.94 -16.41
N LYS A 232 16.21 34.65 -16.23
CA LYS A 232 16.17 36.11 -16.08
C LYS A 232 16.31 36.54 -14.62
N PRO A 233 17.21 37.49 -14.27
CA PRO A 233 17.41 37.91 -12.87
C PRO A 233 16.20 38.55 -12.18
N ASP A 234 15.36 39.25 -12.95
CA ASP A 234 14.14 39.93 -12.49
C ASP A 234 12.92 39.00 -12.40
N GLU A 235 13.02 37.81 -13.00
CA GLU A 235 11.93 36.84 -13.05
C GLU A 235 12.46 35.42 -13.25
N PRO A 236 13.19 34.87 -12.28
CA PRO A 236 13.99 33.66 -12.50
C PRO A 236 13.13 32.40 -12.72
N ALA A 237 11.85 32.43 -12.34
CA ALA A 237 10.88 31.38 -12.62
C ALA A 237 9.49 31.96 -12.96
N LYS A 238 8.69 31.17 -13.69
CA LYS A 238 7.27 31.40 -13.96
C LYS A 238 6.46 30.14 -13.75
N LEU A 239 5.20 30.31 -13.37
CA LEU A 239 4.20 29.25 -13.35
C LEU A 239 3.30 29.33 -14.57
N LYS A 240 2.95 28.18 -15.14
CA LYS A 240 1.93 28.03 -16.19
C LYS A 240 0.87 27.06 -15.71
N PHE A 241 -0.39 27.50 -15.71
CA PHE A 241 -1.53 26.66 -15.33
C PHE A 241 -1.56 25.39 -16.18
N LYS A 242 -1.82 24.24 -15.53
CA LYS A 242 -1.95 22.94 -16.20
C LYS A 242 -3.34 22.36 -16.05
N LYS A 243 -3.77 22.13 -14.82
CA LYS A 243 -5.06 21.50 -14.54
C LYS A 243 -5.55 21.80 -13.12
N THR A 244 -6.82 21.49 -12.87
CA THR A 244 -7.37 21.37 -11.52
C THR A 244 -7.90 19.96 -11.32
N PHE A 245 -7.87 19.48 -10.08
CA PHE A 245 -8.49 18.22 -9.71
C PHE A 245 -9.10 18.35 -8.30
N ALA A 246 -9.91 17.37 -7.91
CA ALA A 246 -10.49 17.32 -6.58
C ALA A 246 -10.25 15.97 -5.89
N PHE A 247 -10.39 15.97 -4.58
CA PHE A 247 -10.51 14.79 -3.74
C PHE A 247 -11.45 15.11 -2.58
N GLU A 248 -11.91 14.07 -1.88
CA GLU A 248 -12.85 14.23 -0.77
C GLU A 248 -12.15 14.21 0.59
N GLY A 249 -12.52 15.15 1.45
CA GLY A 249 -12.17 15.15 2.86
C GLY A 249 -12.75 13.93 3.60
N SER A 250 -12.16 13.52 4.72
CA SER A 250 -12.66 12.35 5.45
C SER A 250 -14.08 12.55 5.99
N PRO A 251 -14.88 11.47 6.11
CA PRO A 251 -16.19 11.56 6.76
C PRO A 251 -16.03 12.06 8.19
N VAL A 252 -16.89 12.98 8.62
CA VAL A 252 -16.80 13.58 9.96
C VAL A 252 -17.02 12.59 11.09
N SER A 253 -17.74 11.49 10.82
CA SER A 253 -17.90 10.34 11.72
C SER A 253 -16.59 9.67 12.10
N THR A 254 -15.51 9.91 11.36
CA THR A 254 -14.18 9.36 11.65
C THR A 254 -13.36 10.23 12.61
N TYR A 255 -13.96 11.29 13.17
CA TYR A 255 -13.34 12.16 14.17
C TYR A 255 -13.99 11.93 15.54
N PHE A 256 -13.19 11.61 16.55
CA PHE A 256 -13.69 11.08 17.83
C PHE A 256 -13.54 12.04 19.01
N THR A 257 -12.76 13.10 18.83
CA THR A 257 -12.37 14.04 19.89
C THR A 257 -13.44 15.10 20.17
N SER A 258 -14.34 15.39 19.22
CA SER A 258 -15.46 16.32 19.37
C SER A 258 -16.47 16.17 18.23
N ALA A 259 -17.62 16.84 18.33
CA ALA A 259 -18.53 16.98 17.19
C ALA A 259 -17.86 17.81 16.10
N VAL A 260 -17.54 17.18 14.98
CA VAL A 260 -16.94 17.79 13.79
C VAL A 260 -18.00 17.89 12.70
N VAL A 261 -18.10 19.04 12.03
CA VAL A 261 -18.88 19.17 10.79
C VAL A 261 -17.95 19.32 9.58
N PRO A 262 -18.41 19.01 8.35
CA PRO A 262 -17.56 19.09 7.16
C PRO A 262 -16.86 20.44 6.95
N ALA A 263 -17.52 21.52 7.39
CA ALA A 263 -16.96 22.87 7.37
C ALA A 263 -15.70 23.05 8.25
N ASP A 264 -15.45 22.15 9.22
CA ASP A 264 -14.30 22.19 10.13
C ASP A 264 -13.06 21.48 9.55
N LEU A 265 -13.21 20.72 8.47
CA LEU A 265 -12.10 20.01 7.83
C LEU A 265 -11.09 21.00 7.26
N LYS A 266 -9.81 20.77 7.57
CA LYS A 266 -8.69 21.58 7.09
C LYS A 266 -7.55 20.71 6.57
N TYR A 267 -6.95 21.13 5.47
CA TYR A 267 -5.75 20.59 4.86
C TYR A 267 -4.61 21.58 5.01
N SER A 268 -3.67 21.29 5.92
CA SER A 268 -2.74 22.35 6.38
C SER A 268 -1.34 22.31 5.83
N ALA A 269 -0.94 21.19 5.24
CA ALA A 269 0.33 21.10 4.54
C ALA A 269 0.30 19.93 3.57
N ALA A 270 1.25 19.95 2.62
CA ALA A 270 1.49 18.82 1.75
C ALA A 270 2.99 18.63 1.46
N GLN A 271 3.37 17.40 1.13
CA GLN A 271 4.75 17.05 0.80
C GLN A 271 4.76 16.11 -0.39
N TYR A 272 5.65 16.35 -1.35
CA TYR A 272 5.85 15.46 -2.49
C TYR A 272 6.21 14.04 -2.00
N TYR A 273 5.58 13.02 -2.59
CA TYR A 273 5.92 11.62 -2.36
C TYR A 273 6.49 10.99 -3.64
N ASP A 274 5.72 11.01 -4.73
CA ASP A 274 6.16 10.60 -6.07
C ASP A 274 5.52 11.46 -7.19
N ASP A 275 5.77 11.12 -8.45
CA ASP A 275 5.32 11.91 -9.61
C ASP A 275 3.79 11.97 -9.78
N HIS A 276 3.06 11.08 -9.10
CA HIS A 276 1.61 10.99 -9.18
C HIS A 276 0.92 11.02 -7.82
N SER A 277 1.67 11.27 -6.74
CA SER A 277 1.10 11.33 -5.41
C SER A 277 1.87 12.19 -4.42
N PHE A 278 1.18 12.63 -3.38
CA PHE A 278 1.74 13.47 -2.33
C PHE A 278 1.11 13.14 -0.98
N ILE A 279 1.84 13.40 0.10
CA ILE A 279 1.30 13.28 1.44
C ILE A 279 0.59 14.59 1.79
N ALA A 280 -0.63 14.50 2.33
CA ALA A 280 -1.41 15.65 2.78
C ALA A 280 -1.79 15.48 4.25
N LEU A 281 -1.73 16.60 4.99
CA LEU A 281 -2.12 16.70 6.39
C LEU A 281 -3.57 17.19 6.48
N GLU A 282 -4.49 16.31 6.86
CA GLU A 282 -5.88 16.65 7.16
C GLU A 282 -6.10 16.69 8.68
N ARG A 283 -6.83 17.69 9.16
CA ARG A 283 -7.14 17.84 10.58
C ARG A 283 -8.58 18.26 10.81
N ALA A 284 -9.10 17.86 11.98
CA ALA A 284 -10.24 18.49 12.62
C ALA A 284 -10.17 18.28 14.14
N SER A 285 -10.53 19.32 14.89
CA SER A 285 -10.71 19.36 16.35
C SER A 285 -9.91 18.35 17.20
N GLY A 286 -8.57 18.46 17.23
CA GLY A 286 -7.72 17.65 18.13
C GLY A 286 -7.35 16.25 17.61
N GLN A 287 -7.75 15.91 16.38
CA GLN A 287 -7.32 14.70 15.68
C GLN A 287 -6.74 15.06 14.30
N VAL A 288 -5.66 14.37 13.96
CA VAL A 288 -4.87 14.64 12.75
C VAL A 288 -4.69 13.36 11.96
N LYS A 289 -4.75 13.48 10.64
CA LYS A 289 -4.64 12.37 9.71
C LYS A 289 -3.71 12.74 8.56
N TRP A 290 -2.82 11.83 8.21
CA TRP A 290 -2.00 11.93 7.01
C TRP A 290 -2.53 10.98 5.96
N PHE A 291 -2.57 11.46 4.73
CA PHE A 291 -3.02 10.68 3.59
C PHE A 291 -2.03 10.76 2.45
N ASN A 292 -1.84 9.65 1.76
CA ASN A 292 -1.25 9.63 0.43
C ASN A 292 -2.35 9.92 -0.58
N ILE A 293 -2.26 11.04 -1.28
CA ILE A 293 -3.20 11.48 -2.31
C ILE A 293 -2.61 11.15 -3.68
N ASN A 294 -3.14 10.12 -4.34
CA ASN A 294 -2.76 9.73 -5.69
C ASN A 294 -3.70 10.38 -6.71
N TRP A 295 -3.14 11.27 -7.53
CA TRP A 295 -3.87 12.08 -8.50
C TRP A 295 -3.66 11.62 -9.96
N GLU A 296 -3.11 10.41 -10.18
CA GLU A 296 -2.81 9.89 -11.50
C GLU A 296 -4.07 9.73 -12.36
N MET A 297 -5.12 9.16 -11.76
CA MET A 297 -6.40 8.88 -12.41
C MET A 297 -7.41 10.03 -12.23
N ALA A 298 -7.03 11.09 -11.53
CA ALA A 298 -7.95 12.18 -11.20
C ALA A 298 -8.34 12.97 -12.46
N THR A 299 -9.65 13.15 -12.65
CA THR A 299 -10.21 13.92 -13.75
C THR A 299 -9.69 15.36 -13.72
N ASP A 300 -9.27 15.87 -14.88
CA ASP A 300 -8.96 17.29 -15.03
C ASP A 300 -10.26 18.10 -15.03
N LEU A 301 -10.57 18.72 -13.89
CA LEU A 301 -11.77 19.52 -13.72
C LEU A 301 -11.82 20.73 -14.64
N SER A 302 -10.68 21.21 -15.13
CA SER A 302 -10.62 22.36 -16.03
C SER A 302 -11.20 22.07 -17.42
N GLU A 303 -11.34 20.79 -17.78
CA GLU A 303 -11.94 20.32 -19.03
C GLU A 303 -13.41 19.89 -18.86
N THR A 304 -14.00 20.09 -17.67
CA THR A 304 -15.37 19.67 -17.34
C THR A 304 -16.34 20.84 -17.21
N LYS A 305 -17.64 20.54 -17.10
CA LYS A 305 -18.68 21.54 -16.74
C LYS A 305 -18.48 22.18 -15.36
N TYR A 306 -17.57 21.65 -14.52
CA TYR A 306 -17.30 22.12 -13.16
C TYR A 306 -16.11 23.09 -13.06
N ALA A 307 -15.43 23.39 -14.17
CA ALA A 307 -14.17 24.15 -14.19
C ALA A 307 -14.22 25.50 -13.46
N ASN A 308 -15.28 26.28 -13.66
CA ASN A 308 -15.38 27.68 -13.21
C ASN A 308 -16.64 27.98 -12.38
N ASN A 309 -17.16 27.00 -11.65
CA ASN A 309 -18.33 27.16 -10.79
C ASN A 309 -18.28 26.16 -9.62
N LEU A 310 -19.19 26.33 -8.66
CA LEU A 310 -19.33 25.45 -7.50
C LEU A 310 -20.38 24.34 -7.69
N LYS A 311 -20.71 23.97 -8.93
CA LYS A 311 -21.71 22.92 -9.15
C LYS A 311 -21.23 21.55 -8.69
N LEU A 312 -19.91 21.29 -8.66
CA LEU A 312 -19.40 20.01 -8.18
C LEU A 312 -19.70 19.85 -6.68
N GLU A 313 -19.41 20.89 -5.91
CA GLU A 313 -19.69 21.00 -4.48
C GLU A 313 -21.20 20.93 -4.19
N PHE A 314 -22.01 21.62 -5.01
CA PHE A 314 -23.45 21.66 -4.84
C PHE A 314 -24.16 20.35 -5.26
N GLU A 315 -23.77 19.77 -6.40
CA GLU A 315 -24.37 18.54 -6.91
C GLU A 315 -23.95 17.33 -6.07
N SER A 316 -22.75 17.35 -5.47
CA SER A 316 -22.33 16.31 -4.53
C SER A 316 -23.04 16.47 -3.19
N ALA A 317 -23.10 17.71 -2.68
CA ALA A 317 -23.66 18.08 -1.38
C ALA A 317 -23.21 17.12 -0.25
N GLY A 318 -22.02 16.53 -0.37
CA GLY A 318 -21.50 15.49 0.55
C GLY A 318 -22.28 14.17 0.61
N THR A 319 -23.34 14.00 -0.19
CA THR A 319 -24.23 12.82 -0.18
C THR A 319 -24.06 11.93 -1.40
N LYS A 320 -23.57 12.49 -2.52
CA LYS A 320 -23.15 11.75 -3.70
C LYS A 320 -21.63 11.74 -3.80
N SER A 321 -21.09 10.64 -4.30
CA SER A 321 -19.68 10.58 -4.67
C SER A 321 -19.39 11.49 -5.87
N LEU A 322 -18.13 11.85 -6.08
CA LEU A 322 -17.76 12.63 -7.26
C LEU A 322 -17.87 11.78 -8.54
N GLU A 323 -17.69 10.47 -8.41
CA GLU A 323 -17.82 9.48 -9.46
C GLU A 323 -19.26 9.40 -9.99
N ASP A 324 -20.26 9.47 -9.11
CA ASP A 324 -21.69 9.58 -9.50
C ASP A 324 -21.97 10.83 -10.36
N LEU A 325 -21.09 11.82 -10.32
CA LEU A 325 -21.15 13.06 -11.10
C LEU A 325 -20.25 13.03 -12.34
N GLY A 326 -19.63 11.89 -12.64
CA GLY A 326 -18.71 11.70 -13.77
C GLY A 326 -17.33 12.31 -13.54
N VAL A 327 -16.93 12.52 -12.29
CA VAL A 327 -15.61 13.04 -11.91
C VAL A 327 -14.88 11.99 -11.09
N MET A 328 -13.76 11.47 -11.60
CA MET A 328 -12.87 10.62 -10.81
C MET A 328 -12.04 11.48 -9.85
N PRO A 329 -12.23 11.39 -8.52
CA PRO A 329 -11.41 12.11 -7.55
C PRO A 329 -9.97 11.55 -7.52
N ALA A 330 -9.04 12.33 -6.98
CA ALA A 330 -7.76 11.78 -6.56
C ALA A 330 -7.98 10.80 -5.39
N MET A 331 -7.37 9.62 -5.49
CA MET A 331 -7.50 8.56 -4.51
C MET A 331 -6.77 8.94 -3.21
N LYS A 332 -7.40 8.66 -2.08
CA LYS A 332 -6.91 9.03 -0.76
C LYS A 332 -6.67 7.77 0.08
N THR A 333 -5.39 7.45 0.33
CA THR A 333 -4.99 6.31 1.17
C THR A 333 -4.52 6.80 2.54
N LYS A 334 -5.11 6.28 3.62
CA LYS A 334 -4.75 6.68 4.99
C LYS A 334 -3.34 6.17 5.33
N VAL A 335 -2.49 7.08 5.80
CA VAL A 335 -1.08 6.81 6.17
C VAL A 335 -0.92 6.74 7.68
N LEU A 336 -1.52 7.69 8.39
CA LEU A 336 -1.54 7.78 9.85
C LEU A 336 -2.84 8.48 10.26
N ASP A 337 -3.39 8.06 11.37
CA ASP A 337 -4.52 8.69 12.04
C ASP A 337 -4.21 8.68 13.53
N THR A 338 -4.10 9.86 14.13
CA THR A 338 -3.62 9.99 15.51
C THR A 338 -4.52 9.29 16.50
N TYR A 339 -5.78 8.99 16.16
CA TYR A 339 -6.73 8.28 17.03
C TYR A 339 -6.86 6.78 16.72
N ALA A 340 -6.17 6.26 15.70
CA ALA A 340 -6.30 4.86 15.29
C ALA A 340 -5.08 4.02 15.73
N SER A 341 -5.29 3.12 16.68
CA SER A 341 -4.25 2.20 17.20
C SER A 341 -3.64 1.29 16.14
N ALA A 342 -4.45 0.81 15.19
CA ALA A 342 -3.98 0.02 14.03
C ALA A 342 -3.02 0.80 13.10
N MET A 343 -2.99 2.13 13.23
CA MET A 343 -2.19 3.01 12.39
C MET A 343 -1.08 3.74 13.16
N GLY A 344 -0.76 3.31 14.38
CA GLY A 344 0.26 3.94 15.23
C GLY A 344 -0.23 5.17 16.01
N GLY A 345 -1.54 5.45 16.00
CA GLY A 345 -2.18 6.48 16.82
C GLY A 345 -2.65 5.96 18.18
N THR A 346 -3.04 6.86 19.08
CA THR A 346 -3.74 6.53 20.34
C THR A 346 -4.66 7.69 20.72
N ASP A 347 -5.66 7.41 21.55
CA ASP A 347 -6.59 8.39 22.11
C ASP A 347 -5.87 9.55 22.85
N ASN A 348 -4.60 9.32 23.26
CA ASN A 348 -3.72 10.25 23.96
C ASN A 348 -2.47 10.61 23.13
N PHE A 349 -2.56 10.61 21.80
CA PHE A 349 -1.41 10.89 20.95
C PHE A 349 -0.87 12.31 21.20
N GLU A 350 0.31 12.40 21.81
CA GLU A 350 0.95 13.69 22.08
C GLU A 350 1.23 14.45 20.79
N GLY A 351 0.76 15.69 20.74
CA GLY A 351 1.04 16.60 19.63
C GLY A 351 -0.08 16.75 18.60
N SER A 352 -1.26 16.15 18.76
CA SER A 352 -2.37 16.24 17.79
C SER A 352 -3.03 17.63 17.67
N ALA A 353 -2.84 18.52 18.66
CA ALA A 353 -3.38 19.87 18.62
C ALA A 353 -2.57 20.80 17.70
N LYS A 354 -3.27 21.62 16.89
CA LYS A 354 -2.72 22.70 16.06
C LYS A 354 -1.53 22.31 15.16
N GLN A 355 -1.51 21.09 14.64
CA GLN A 355 -0.52 20.73 13.61
C GLN A 355 -0.88 21.39 12.29
N GLU A 356 0.05 22.14 11.72
CA GLU A 356 -0.19 22.90 10.49
C GLU A 356 0.92 22.63 9.45
N GLY A 357 2.19 22.72 9.84
CA GLY A 357 3.33 22.31 9.01
C GLY A 357 3.78 20.86 9.24
N PHE A 358 4.21 20.17 8.19
CA PHE A 358 4.96 18.91 8.32
C PHE A 358 5.98 18.75 7.19
N ALA A 359 7.03 17.94 7.42
CA ALA A 359 8.02 17.58 6.41
C ALA A 359 8.34 16.08 6.45
N THR A 360 8.59 15.47 5.29
CA THR A 360 8.95 14.04 5.19
C THR A 360 10.44 13.84 4.99
N LYS A 361 10.99 12.75 5.52
CA LYS A 361 12.39 12.36 5.31
C LYS A 361 12.46 10.91 4.88
N GLY A 362 12.61 10.68 3.59
CA GLY A 362 12.51 9.33 3.02
C GLY A 362 11.07 8.81 3.10
N SER A 363 10.90 7.49 3.09
CA SER A 363 9.58 6.86 2.99
C SER A 363 8.95 6.50 4.34
N LYS A 364 9.62 6.71 5.48
CA LYS A 364 9.12 6.24 6.79
C LYS A 364 9.13 7.29 7.89
N PHE A 365 9.65 8.50 7.64
CA PHE A 365 9.85 9.49 8.69
C PHE A 365 9.11 10.78 8.40
N LEU A 366 8.50 11.35 9.44
CA LEU A 366 7.73 12.58 9.39
C LEU A 366 8.12 13.51 10.54
N TYR A 367 8.32 14.79 10.23
CA TYR A 367 8.40 15.87 11.21
C TYR A 367 7.09 16.65 11.14
N SER A 368 6.47 16.96 12.27
CA SER A 368 5.27 17.80 12.35
C SER A 368 5.53 18.99 13.26
N SER A 369 5.04 20.17 12.89
CA SER A 369 5.12 21.39 13.67
C SER A 369 3.73 21.86 14.09
N GLN A 370 3.67 22.38 15.31
CA GLN A 370 2.47 23.05 15.81
C GLN A 370 2.55 24.56 15.55
N ASP A 371 1.44 25.15 15.09
CA ASP A 371 1.26 26.58 15.19
C ASP A 371 0.74 26.93 16.59
N ASN A 372 1.44 27.85 17.24
CA ASN A 372 1.09 28.31 18.57
C ASN A 372 0.55 29.74 18.59
N ASP A 373 0.23 30.32 17.44
CA ASP A 373 -0.31 31.68 17.28
C ASP A 373 0.51 32.71 18.09
N PHE A 374 1.84 32.58 18.09
CA PHE A 374 2.78 33.42 18.85
C PHE A 374 2.57 33.44 20.37
N GLY A 375 1.97 32.40 20.93
CA GLY A 375 1.66 32.29 22.37
C GLY A 375 0.48 33.16 22.81
N LEU A 376 -0.33 33.67 21.87
CA LEU A 376 -1.61 34.28 22.19
C LEU A 376 -2.58 33.22 22.75
N GLU A 377 -3.61 33.68 23.47
CA GLU A 377 -4.68 32.81 24.02
C GLU A 377 -4.20 31.65 24.93
N ASN A 378 -3.04 31.83 25.58
CA ASN A 378 -2.38 30.80 26.41
C ASN A 378 -1.94 29.55 25.64
N ASN A 379 -1.68 29.67 24.34
CA ASN A 379 -1.12 28.57 23.57
C ASN A 379 0.27 28.13 24.10
N PRO A 380 0.57 26.82 24.10
CA PRO A 380 1.83 26.28 24.58
C PRO A 380 3.03 26.67 23.68
N GLU A 381 4.24 26.27 24.07
CA GLU A 381 5.43 26.44 23.23
C GLU A 381 5.31 25.64 21.92
N VAL A 382 5.90 26.15 20.83
CA VAL A 382 6.00 25.43 19.54
C VAL A 382 6.70 24.09 19.75
N MET A 383 6.00 22.99 19.47
CA MET A 383 6.57 21.66 19.44
C MET A 383 6.85 21.22 17.99
N ILE A 384 8.02 20.64 17.78
CA ILE A 384 8.32 19.87 16.56
C ILE A 384 8.45 18.41 16.96
N SER A 385 7.48 17.61 16.53
CA SER A 385 7.44 16.17 16.78
C SER A 385 8.10 15.42 15.63
N PHE A 386 8.76 14.31 15.95
CA PHE A 386 9.33 13.39 14.99
C PHE A 386 8.65 12.04 15.13
N PHE A 387 8.15 11.53 14.01
CA PHE A 387 7.48 10.24 13.93
C PHE A 387 8.29 9.33 13.00
N GLU A 388 8.71 8.18 13.51
CA GLU A 388 9.11 7.04 12.70
C GLU A 388 7.88 6.15 12.52
N LEU A 389 7.42 6.07 11.28
CA LEU A 389 6.32 5.20 10.92
C LEU A 389 6.89 3.78 10.79
N GLY A 390 6.27 2.81 11.46
CA GLY A 390 6.58 1.37 11.28
C GLY A 390 6.29 0.84 9.86
N ARG A 391 5.96 1.71 8.90
CA ARG A 391 5.56 1.41 7.52
C ARG A 391 5.90 2.57 6.58
N ASN A 392 5.64 2.39 5.28
CA ASN A 392 5.85 3.42 4.27
C ASN A 392 4.76 4.51 4.31
N LEU A 393 5.14 5.77 4.06
CA LEU A 393 4.27 6.92 3.81
C LEU A 393 3.34 6.73 2.60
N GLY A 394 3.62 5.77 1.71
CA GLY A 394 2.75 5.44 0.58
C GLY A 394 1.39 4.81 0.94
N GLY A 395 1.18 4.37 2.19
CA GLY A 395 -0.02 3.62 2.60
C GLY A 395 0.35 2.29 3.28
N PRO A 396 -0.47 1.21 3.18
CA PRO A 396 -0.01 -0.13 3.58
C PRO A 396 1.34 -0.43 2.94
N THR A 397 2.17 -1.28 3.56
CA THR A 397 3.52 -1.60 3.07
C THR A 397 3.44 -2.18 1.67
N VAL A 398 3.49 -1.32 0.65
CA VAL A 398 3.67 -1.71 -0.74
C VAL A 398 5.11 -2.18 -0.84
N CYS A 399 5.32 -3.45 -1.15
CA CYS A 399 6.65 -3.98 -1.36
C CYS A 399 7.34 -3.23 -2.49
N SER A 400 8.68 -3.25 -2.48
CA SER A 400 9.40 -2.61 -3.58
C SER A 400 9.13 -3.40 -4.86
N ARG A 401 8.42 -2.80 -5.81
CA ARG A 401 8.31 -3.35 -7.16
C ARG A 401 9.71 -3.41 -7.77
N PRO A 402 10.18 -4.56 -8.24
CA PRO A 402 11.43 -4.62 -8.99
C PRO A 402 11.27 -3.88 -10.33
N GLU A 403 12.37 -3.38 -10.91
CA GLU A 403 12.33 -2.88 -12.28
C GLU A 403 12.13 -4.07 -13.23
N ALA A 404 11.05 -4.04 -14.04
CA ALA A 404 10.80 -5.07 -15.05
C ALA A 404 12.07 -5.25 -15.89
N PRO A 405 12.57 -6.48 -16.09
CA PRO A 405 13.77 -6.68 -16.89
C PRO A 405 13.55 -6.04 -18.25
N LYS A 406 14.45 -5.10 -18.62
CA LYS A 406 14.36 -4.44 -19.93
C LYS A 406 14.30 -5.52 -21.01
N PRO A 407 13.42 -5.38 -22.03
CA PRO A 407 13.39 -6.29 -23.16
C PRO A 407 14.83 -6.47 -23.65
N PRO A 408 15.37 -7.69 -23.72
CA PRO A 408 16.76 -7.87 -24.04
C PRO A 408 17.03 -7.29 -25.42
N ASN A 409 17.93 -6.30 -25.50
CA ASN A 409 18.57 -5.94 -26.76
C ASN A 409 19.24 -7.23 -27.27
N LYS A 410 18.83 -7.71 -28.44
CA LYS A 410 19.29 -8.96 -29.05
C LYS A 410 20.80 -8.90 -29.32
N LYS A 411 21.61 -9.16 -28.29
CA LYS A 411 23.04 -9.50 -28.32
C LYS A 411 23.22 -10.67 -27.37
N THR A 412 23.15 -11.88 -27.92
CA THR A 412 23.33 -13.14 -27.21
C THR A 412 24.82 -13.37 -26.91
N GLU A 413 25.33 -12.70 -25.89
CA GLU A 413 26.49 -13.18 -25.14
C GLU A 413 26.04 -13.45 -23.69
N GLY A 414 25.79 -14.72 -23.36
CA GLY A 414 25.59 -15.17 -21.96
C GLY A 414 24.17 -15.51 -21.49
N GLY A 415 23.20 -15.79 -22.36
CA GLY A 415 21.86 -16.25 -21.95
C GLY A 415 21.84 -17.71 -21.43
N LEU A 416 20.90 -18.02 -20.52
CA LEU A 416 20.53 -19.40 -20.21
C LEU A 416 19.76 -19.96 -21.41
N LYS A 417 20.20 -21.12 -21.93
CA LYS A 417 19.47 -21.83 -22.98
C LYS A 417 18.77 -23.02 -22.34
N PHE A 418 17.45 -22.94 -22.21
CA PHE A 418 16.64 -24.11 -21.92
C PHE A 418 16.64 -25.01 -23.15
N VAL A 419 16.95 -26.28 -22.93
CA VAL A 419 16.92 -27.30 -23.97
C VAL A 419 15.98 -28.36 -23.47
N PHE A 420 14.78 -28.41 -24.05
CA PHE A 420 13.88 -29.54 -23.88
C PHE A 420 14.65 -30.82 -24.19
N LYS A 421 14.72 -31.73 -23.21
CA LYS A 421 15.50 -32.96 -23.35
C LYS A 421 14.62 -34.12 -23.79
N ASP A 422 13.52 -34.34 -23.09
CA ASP A 422 12.57 -35.43 -23.32
C ASP A 422 11.32 -35.18 -22.44
N GLN A 423 10.26 -35.98 -22.64
CA GLN A 423 9.01 -35.94 -21.89
C GLN A 423 8.55 -37.37 -21.56
N ILE A 424 8.00 -37.53 -20.36
CA ILE A 424 7.30 -38.74 -19.92
C ILE A 424 5.82 -38.37 -19.78
N VAL A 425 4.96 -39.13 -20.45
CA VAL A 425 3.50 -38.94 -20.39
C VAL A 425 2.93 -40.12 -19.59
N LEU A 426 2.39 -39.85 -18.40
CA LEU A 426 1.82 -40.89 -17.51
C LEU A 426 0.34 -41.14 -17.79
N SER A 427 -0.41 -40.09 -18.10
CA SER A 427 -1.77 -40.19 -18.63
C SER A 427 -1.97 -39.19 -19.77
N LYS A 428 -3.01 -39.46 -20.56
CA LYS A 428 -3.53 -38.55 -21.59
C LYS A 428 -4.93 -38.05 -21.25
N LYS A 429 -5.50 -38.53 -20.14
CA LYS A 429 -6.74 -38.00 -19.64
C LYS A 429 -6.41 -36.75 -18.84
N PHE A 430 -7.25 -35.75 -19.01
CA PHE A 430 -7.13 -34.50 -18.29
C PHE A 430 -7.52 -34.75 -16.83
N ASP A 431 -7.05 -33.88 -15.93
CA ASP A 431 -7.47 -33.83 -14.53
C ASP A 431 -7.38 -35.17 -13.74
N GLU A 432 -6.40 -36.02 -14.07
CA GLU A 432 -6.19 -37.31 -13.38
C GLU A 432 -5.13 -37.24 -12.26
N ALA A 433 -4.73 -36.05 -11.77
CA ALA A 433 -3.73 -35.86 -10.70
C ALA A 433 -2.57 -36.90 -10.70
N LYS A 434 -1.86 -37.02 -11.84
CA LYS A 434 -0.88 -38.12 -12.06
C LYS A 434 0.54 -37.81 -11.65
N VAL A 435 1.01 -36.57 -11.82
CA VAL A 435 2.35 -36.13 -11.42
C VAL A 435 2.22 -34.70 -10.93
N GLU A 436 2.39 -34.54 -9.64
CA GLU A 436 2.33 -33.26 -8.94
C GLU A 436 3.76 -32.86 -8.61
N ILE A 437 4.41 -33.54 -7.65
CA ILE A 437 5.79 -33.26 -7.26
C ILE A 437 6.78 -34.35 -7.73
N ILE A 438 7.96 -33.89 -8.20
CA ILE A 438 9.09 -34.74 -8.60
C ILE A 438 10.31 -34.48 -7.72
N ALA A 439 11.06 -35.55 -7.40
CA ALA A 439 12.30 -35.46 -6.64
C ALA A 439 13.48 -36.06 -7.41
N LEU A 440 14.61 -35.36 -7.42
CA LEU A 440 15.83 -35.81 -8.09
C LEU A 440 16.87 -36.30 -7.08
N ASP A 441 17.23 -37.57 -7.15
CA ASP A 441 18.44 -38.09 -6.50
C ASP A 441 19.63 -37.88 -7.43
N GLU A 442 20.48 -36.90 -7.09
CA GLU A 442 21.66 -36.56 -7.86
C GLU A 442 22.75 -37.63 -7.77
N ASN A 443 22.81 -38.35 -6.65
CA ASN A 443 23.82 -39.34 -6.36
C ASN A 443 23.59 -40.62 -7.17
N SER A 444 22.34 -41.08 -7.28
CA SER A 444 21.98 -42.26 -8.08
C SER A 444 21.52 -41.93 -9.50
N ASN A 445 21.33 -40.64 -9.81
CA ASN A 445 20.79 -40.15 -11.08
C ASN A 445 19.40 -40.75 -11.39
N THR A 446 18.57 -40.80 -10.35
CA THR A 446 17.19 -41.32 -10.37
C THR A 446 16.22 -40.18 -10.12
N LEU A 447 15.16 -40.11 -10.92
CA LEU A 447 14.03 -39.20 -10.75
C LEU A 447 12.87 -39.97 -10.13
N TYR A 448 12.29 -39.48 -9.05
CA TYR A 448 11.10 -40.02 -8.41
C TYR A 448 9.92 -39.12 -8.73
N SER A 449 8.79 -39.73 -9.07
CA SER A 449 7.51 -39.04 -9.32
C SER A 449 6.51 -39.50 -8.28
N ALA A 450 5.87 -38.56 -7.60
CA ALA A 450 4.62 -38.81 -6.89
C ALA A 450 3.51 -39.03 -7.93
N ASN A 451 2.66 -40.02 -7.73
CA ASN A 451 1.51 -40.29 -8.59
C ASN A 451 0.29 -40.46 -7.69
N ALA A 452 -0.42 -39.34 -7.50
CA ALA A 452 -1.51 -39.22 -6.55
C ALA A 452 -2.68 -40.12 -6.95
N ALA A 453 -3.13 -40.09 -8.22
CA ALA A 453 -4.23 -40.95 -8.67
C ALA A 453 -3.99 -42.45 -8.47
N ASP A 454 -2.78 -42.95 -8.76
CA ASP A 454 -2.47 -44.38 -8.64
C ASP A 454 -1.88 -44.78 -7.26
N GLY A 455 -1.69 -43.83 -6.34
CA GLY A 455 -1.11 -44.10 -5.01
C GLY A 455 0.29 -44.72 -5.06
N ARG A 456 1.15 -44.26 -5.99
CA ARG A 456 2.46 -44.87 -6.25
C ARG A 456 3.59 -43.89 -6.46
N ILE A 457 4.81 -44.35 -6.20
CA ILE A 457 6.06 -43.67 -6.56
C ILE A 457 6.67 -44.41 -7.73
N ASP A 458 6.92 -43.69 -8.82
CA ASP A 458 7.58 -44.20 -10.01
C ASP A 458 9.03 -43.68 -10.08
N ALA A 459 10.01 -44.58 -10.20
CA ALA A 459 11.43 -44.23 -10.24
C ALA A 459 12.00 -44.36 -11.66
N TYR A 460 12.50 -43.27 -12.24
CA TYR A 460 13.03 -43.20 -13.60
C TYR A 460 14.54 -42.99 -13.61
N ARG A 461 15.24 -43.62 -14.55
CA ARG A 461 16.63 -43.22 -14.85
C ARG A 461 16.60 -41.88 -15.54
N ARG A 462 17.32 -40.88 -15.05
CA ARG A 462 17.35 -39.53 -15.65
C ARG A 462 18.32 -39.41 -16.83
N LYS A 463 19.48 -40.07 -16.80
CA LYS A 463 20.52 -39.96 -17.86
C LYS A 463 20.97 -41.33 -18.38
N PRO A 464 20.68 -41.67 -19.66
CA PRO A 464 19.63 -41.05 -20.49
C PRO A 464 18.25 -41.25 -19.84
N LEU A 465 17.29 -40.36 -20.13
CA LEU A 465 15.94 -40.48 -19.60
C LEU A 465 15.31 -41.77 -20.12
N LYS A 466 14.77 -42.59 -19.22
CA LYS A 466 13.97 -43.75 -19.61
C LYS A 466 12.49 -43.41 -19.45
N LYS A 467 11.69 -43.61 -20.49
CA LYS A 467 10.24 -43.34 -20.48
C LYS A 467 9.43 -44.30 -19.59
N LYS A 468 9.96 -45.50 -19.35
CA LYS A 468 9.36 -46.46 -18.42
C LYS A 468 10.05 -46.37 -17.07
N PRO A 469 9.30 -46.46 -15.96
CA PRO A 469 9.90 -46.53 -14.65
C PRO A 469 10.82 -47.76 -14.57
N LEU A 470 11.96 -47.59 -13.89
CA LEU A 470 12.85 -48.67 -13.51
C LEU A 470 12.13 -49.60 -12.52
N VAL A 471 11.49 -48.98 -11.53
CA VAL A 471 10.73 -49.63 -10.46
C VAL A 471 9.59 -48.70 -10.06
N SER A 472 8.53 -49.30 -9.52
CA SER A 472 7.38 -48.58 -8.95
C SER A 472 7.10 -49.15 -7.56
N PHE A 473 6.60 -48.32 -6.66
CA PHE A 473 6.16 -48.70 -5.33
C PHE A 473 4.74 -48.18 -5.09
N SER A 474 3.80 -49.05 -4.72
CA SER A 474 2.45 -48.65 -4.32
C SER A 474 2.36 -48.53 -2.79
N ALA A 475 1.73 -47.47 -2.29
CA ALA A 475 1.47 -47.28 -0.88
C ALA A 475 0.26 -48.09 -0.35
N GLY A 476 -0.49 -48.73 -1.24
CA GLY A 476 -1.68 -49.53 -0.94
C GLY A 476 -2.88 -49.09 -1.78
N ASP A 477 -3.94 -49.90 -1.74
CA ASP A 477 -5.24 -49.50 -2.28
C ASP A 477 -5.78 -48.32 -1.46
N ASP A 478 -6.63 -47.48 -2.08
CA ASP A 478 -7.26 -46.31 -1.45
C ASP A 478 -6.26 -45.29 -0.86
N THR A 479 -5.08 -45.16 -1.48
CA THR A 479 -4.08 -44.14 -1.11
C THR A 479 -3.79 -43.18 -2.26
N GLY A 480 -3.46 -41.93 -1.91
CA GLY A 480 -2.86 -40.94 -2.79
C GLY A 480 -1.43 -40.65 -2.35
N ILE A 481 -0.50 -40.48 -3.29
CA ILE A 481 0.84 -39.95 -2.98
C ILE A 481 0.95 -38.59 -3.67
N ASN A 482 0.79 -37.53 -2.88
CA ASN A 482 0.73 -36.15 -3.38
C ASN A 482 2.15 -35.63 -3.62
N SER A 483 3.04 -35.84 -2.66
CA SER A 483 4.44 -35.40 -2.77
C SER A 483 5.48 -36.45 -2.44
N VAL A 484 6.69 -36.23 -2.98
CA VAL A 484 7.87 -37.05 -2.75
C VAL A 484 9.11 -36.15 -2.65
N ASP A 485 10.03 -36.49 -1.75
CA ASP A 485 11.36 -35.88 -1.69
C ASP A 485 12.45 -36.90 -1.35
N VAL A 486 13.69 -36.60 -1.71
CA VAL A 486 14.83 -37.52 -1.54
C VAL A 486 16.00 -36.84 -0.83
N CYS A 487 16.55 -37.55 0.16
CA CYS A 487 17.74 -37.09 0.85
C CYS A 487 18.97 -37.15 -0.09
N ASN A 488 19.44 -35.98 -0.51
CA ASN A 488 20.66 -35.83 -1.31
C ASN A 488 21.94 -35.65 -0.47
N TYR A 489 21.82 -35.44 0.84
CA TYR A 489 22.97 -35.35 1.75
C TYR A 489 23.72 -36.69 1.85
N ILE A 490 25.06 -36.62 1.90
CA ILE A 490 25.92 -37.81 2.02
C ILE A 490 26.06 -38.17 3.52
N GLY A 491 25.37 -39.23 3.94
CA GLY A 491 25.27 -39.70 5.33
C GLY A 491 24.45 -41.00 5.44
N ASP A 492 23.98 -41.32 6.64
CA ASP A 492 23.24 -42.58 6.90
C ASP A 492 21.87 -42.64 6.20
N THR A 493 21.29 -41.48 5.90
CA THR A 493 20.00 -41.31 5.21
C THR A 493 20.13 -41.10 3.71
N SER A 494 21.35 -41.16 3.14
CA SER A 494 21.55 -40.92 1.71
C SER A 494 20.64 -41.75 0.82
N GLY A 495 19.95 -41.08 -0.09
CA GLY A 495 19.03 -41.68 -1.04
C GLY A 495 17.74 -42.22 -0.42
N PHE A 496 17.46 -41.95 0.85
CA PHE A 496 16.15 -42.28 1.43
C PHE A 496 15.10 -41.35 0.82
N ILE A 497 13.93 -41.92 0.56
CA ILE A 497 12.82 -41.23 -0.09
C ILE A 497 11.73 -41.04 0.97
N ALA A 498 11.22 -39.82 1.09
CA ALA A 498 10.06 -39.48 1.89
C ALA A 498 8.86 -39.26 0.98
N ALA A 499 7.67 -39.65 1.42
CA ALA A 499 6.43 -39.44 0.69
C ALA A 499 5.31 -39.05 1.65
N ALA A 500 4.56 -38.02 1.28
CA ALA A 500 3.27 -37.69 1.87
C ALA A 500 2.22 -38.61 1.24
N VAL A 501 1.47 -39.32 2.09
CA VAL A 501 0.50 -40.31 1.62
C VAL A 501 -0.87 -40.03 2.21
N GLU A 502 -1.79 -39.62 1.36
CA GLU A 502 -3.19 -39.39 1.65
C GLU A 502 -3.96 -40.72 1.80
N ASP A 503 -5.01 -40.72 2.62
CA ASP A 503 -5.96 -41.82 2.78
C ASP A 503 -7.29 -41.43 2.13
N LYS A 504 -7.53 -41.95 0.91
CA LYS A 504 -8.68 -41.60 0.07
C LYS A 504 -10.02 -42.04 0.66
N THR A 505 -10.02 -42.72 1.80
CA THR A 505 -11.24 -43.05 2.54
C THR A 505 -11.68 -41.91 3.49
N GLY A 506 -10.93 -40.81 3.55
CA GLY A 506 -11.16 -39.68 4.46
C GLY A 506 -10.53 -39.89 5.84
N GLY A 507 -9.64 -40.86 6.00
CA GLY A 507 -8.87 -41.09 7.22
C GLY A 507 -7.62 -40.21 7.30
N PRO A 508 -6.87 -40.25 8.42
CA PRO A 508 -5.58 -39.58 8.48
C PRO A 508 -4.58 -40.25 7.52
N GLY A 509 -3.82 -39.42 6.81
CA GLY A 509 -2.70 -39.81 5.97
C GLY A 509 -1.46 -40.22 6.78
N PHE A 510 -0.33 -40.40 6.11
CA PHE A 510 0.91 -40.85 6.75
C PHE A 510 2.19 -40.46 6.02
N LEU A 511 3.28 -40.30 6.79
CA LEU A 511 4.64 -40.25 6.27
C LEU A 511 5.13 -41.65 5.94
N LEU A 512 5.60 -41.86 4.71
CA LEU A 512 6.25 -43.08 4.27
C LEU A 512 7.72 -42.84 3.95
N ILE A 513 8.62 -43.61 4.58
CA ILE A 513 10.05 -43.58 4.26
C ILE A 513 10.44 -44.87 3.53
N LEU A 514 11.03 -44.72 2.35
CA LEU A 514 11.53 -45.81 1.52
C LEU A 514 13.05 -45.79 1.38
N LYS A 515 13.63 -46.97 1.19
CA LYS A 515 15.03 -47.14 0.79
C LYS A 515 15.13 -47.75 -0.60
N PRO A 516 15.98 -47.21 -1.48
CA PRO A 516 16.29 -47.85 -2.73
C PRO A 516 17.06 -49.15 -2.48
N LYS A 517 16.63 -50.23 -3.14
CA LYS A 517 17.28 -51.53 -3.12
C LYS A 517 18.08 -51.68 -4.42
N PHE A 518 19.42 -51.71 -4.28
CA PHE A 518 20.32 -51.94 -5.40
C PHE A 518 20.83 -53.38 -5.43
N GLU A 519 20.83 -54.01 -6.61
CA GLU A 519 21.54 -55.26 -6.86
C GLU A 519 22.45 -55.08 -8.08
N ASN A 520 23.74 -55.46 -7.96
CA ASN A 520 24.74 -55.28 -9.02
C ASN A 520 24.78 -53.85 -9.60
N GLY A 521 24.57 -52.83 -8.76
CA GLY A 521 24.57 -51.42 -9.15
C GLY A 521 23.32 -50.96 -9.92
N LYS A 522 22.25 -51.75 -9.95
CA LYS A 522 20.95 -51.39 -10.55
C LYS A 522 19.88 -51.26 -9.48
N LEU A 523 19.02 -50.26 -9.62
CA LEU A 523 17.84 -50.11 -8.78
C LEU A 523 16.84 -51.22 -9.15
N GLU A 524 16.61 -52.15 -8.24
CA GLU A 524 15.73 -53.32 -8.43
C GLU A 524 14.45 -53.24 -7.57
N GLY A 525 14.36 -52.29 -6.63
CA GLY A 525 13.11 -52.01 -5.93
C GLY A 525 13.20 -50.86 -4.94
N LEU A 526 12.06 -50.49 -4.36
CA LEU A 526 11.98 -49.60 -3.21
C LEU A 526 11.43 -50.39 -2.02
N LYS A 527 12.10 -50.32 -0.87
CA LYS A 527 11.71 -51.04 0.34
C LYS A 527 11.22 -50.07 1.40
N LYS A 528 10.04 -50.35 1.96
CA LYS A 528 9.54 -49.63 3.14
C LYS A 528 10.53 -49.72 4.31
N TYR A 529 10.93 -48.57 4.82
CA TYR A 529 11.79 -48.44 5.99
C TYR A 529 10.99 -48.04 7.24
N ARG A 530 10.16 -47.01 7.12
CA ARG A 530 9.28 -46.50 8.19
C ARG A 530 7.94 -46.07 7.61
N LYS A 531 6.92 -46.11 8.46
CA LYS A 531 5.59 -45.52 8.22
C LYS A 531 5.16 -44.87 9.53
N PHE A 532 4.78 -43.60 9.48
CA PHE A 532 4.26 -42.85 10.63
C PHE A 532 2.88 -42.30 10.26
N LYS A 533 1.84 -42.79 10.93
CA LYS A 533 0.43 -42.40 10.74
C LYS A 533 -0.06 -41.75 12.04
N PRO A 534 0.18 -40.45 12.27
CA PRO A 534 -0.43 -39.77 13.41
C PRO A 534 -1.93 -39.62 13.19
N ASP A 535 -2.70 -39.48 14.28
CA ASP A 535 -4.17 -39.43 14.21
C ASP A 535 -4.71 -38.09 13.65
N ASN A 536 -3.86 -37.07 13.52
CA ASN A 536 -4.22 -35.68 13.18
C ASN A 536 -3.46 -35.13 11.96
N CYS A 537 -3.05 -35.98 11.03
CA CYS A 537 -2.48 -35.54 9.75
C CYS A 537 -3.44 -35.95 8.64
N PHE A 538 -4.42 -35.10 8.35
CA PHE A 538 -5.35 -35.25 7.23
C PHE A 538 -4.82 -34.47 6.03
N LEU A 539 -5.13 -34.95 4.82
CA LEU A 539 -4.70 -34.37 3.54
C LEU A 539 -3.22 -33.92 3.59
N PRO A 540 -2.28 -34.88 3.73
CA PRO A 540 -0.88 -34.55 3.71
C PRO A 540 -0.44 -34.18 2.29
N ASP A 541 -0.11 -32.92 2.07
CA ASP A 541 0.24 -32.41 0.76
C ASP A 541 1.76 -32.43 0.52
N ALA A 542 2.52 -31.43 0.99
CA ALA A 542 3.95 -31.36 0.74
C ALA A 542 4.85 -32.10 1.76
N VAL A 543 5.84 -32.86 1.27
CA VAL A 543 6.92 -33.49 2.06
C VAL A 543 8.28 -33.00 1.60
N HIS A 544 9.14 -32.63 2.56
CA HIS A 544 10.51 -32.23 2.27
C HIS A 544 11.52 -32.74 3.30
N TRP A 545 12.75 -32.92 2.86
CA TRP A 545 13.92 -33.16 3.71
C TRP A 545 14.58 -31.85 4.12
N SER A 546 15.06 -31.76 5.36
CA SER A 546 15.98 -30.70 5.75
C SER A 546 17.29 -30.77 4.95
N PRO A 547 18.00 -29.65 4.73
CA PRO A 547 19.25 -29.61 3.97
C PRO A 547 20.32 -30.64 4.39
N ASP A 548 20.39 -30.94 5.69
CA ASP A 548 21.30 -31.94 6.28
C ASP A 548 20.70 -33.35 6.38
N CYS A 549 19.46 -33.52 5.91
CA CYS A 549 18.63 -34.72 6.04
C CYS A 549 18.49 -35.29 7.46
N SER A 550 18.58 -34.46 8.50
CA SER A 550 18.31 -34.88 9.87
C SER A 550 16.81 -34.87 10.20
N TYR A 551 16.00 -34.11 9.43
CA TYR A 551 14.56 -34.03 9.57
C TYR A 551 13.81 -34.25 8.26
N VAL A 552 12.57 -34.73 8.37
CA VAL A 552 11.54 -34.69 7.33
C VAL A 552 10.31 -34.04 7.92
N SER A 553 9.66 -33.16 7.16
CA SER A 553 8.39 -32.56 7.54
C SER A 553 7.32 -32.80 6.50
N ILE A 554 6.07 -32.93 6.95
CA ILE A 554 4.87 -32.96 6.10
C ILE A 554 3.93 -31.85 6.52
N ALA A 555 3.39 -31.14 5.54
CA ALA A 555 2.27 -30.23 5.70
C ALA A 555 0.98 -31.06 5.70
N CYS A 556 0.26 -31.05 6.82
CA CYS A 556 -1.02 -31.72 6.94
C CYS A 556 -2.08 -30.61 6.99
N GLU A 557 -2.77 -30.38 5.89
CA GLU A 557 -3.71 -29.26 5.73
C GLU A 557 -4.81 -29.31 6.77
N GLY A 558 -5.47 -30.46 6.89
CA GLY A 558 -6.67 -30.61 7.71
C GLY A 558 -7.96 -30.11 7.05
N GLU A 559 -7.92 -29.78 5.76
CA GLU A 559 -9.08 -29.28 5.01
C GLU A 559 -10.26 -30.27 5.09
N GLY A 560 -11.47 -29.75 5.35
CA GLY A 560 -12.70 -30.54 5.45
C GLY A 560 -12.78 -31.52 6.63
N ALA A 561 -11.75 -31.61 7.48
CA ALA A 561 -11.75 -32.49 8.66
C ALA A 561 -12.20 -31.74 9.93
N ASP A 562 -12.85 -32.43 10.87
CA ASP A 562 -13.13 -31.92 12.23
C ASP A 562 -11.84 -31.77 13.08
N VAL A 563 -10.65 -31.89 12.48
CA VAL A 563 -9.37 -32.08 13.15
C VAL A 563 -8.36 -31.01 12.71
N PRO A 564 -7.64 -30.38 13.66
CA PRO A 564 -6.62 -29.37 13.36
C PRO A 564 -5.59 -29.76 12.30
N GLY A 565 -5.31 -28.84 11.37
CA GLY A 565 -4.11 -28.83 10.54
C GLY A 565 -2.83 -28.76 11.37
N GLY A 566 -1.70 -29.19 10.80
CA GLY A 566 -0.43 -29.22 11.52
C GLY A 566 0.76 -29.71 10.71
N VAL A 567 1.94 -29.66 11.32
CA VAL A 567 3.19 -30.04 10.64
C VAL A 567 3.80 -31.26 11.31
N LEU A 568 3.74 -32.40 10.64
CA LEU A 568 4.42 -33.62 11.10
C LEU A 568 5.93 -33.42 10.94
N VAL A 569 6.71 -33.67 11.99
CA VAL A 569 8.17 -33.60 11.98
C VAL A 569 8.74 -34.95 12.43
N TRP A 570 9.49 -35.61 11.53
CA TRP A 570 10.27 -36.80 11.84
C TRP A 570 11.75 -36.45 11.95
N ASN A 571 12.36 -36.77 13.09
CA ASN A 571 13.80 -36.71 13.28
C ASN A 571 14.42 -38.06 12.92
N ALA A 572 15.21 -38.09 11.85
CA ALA A 572 15.81 -39.31 11.34
C ALA A 572 16.95 -39.87 12.21
N LEU A 573 17.56 -39.02 13.04
CA LEU A 573 18.67 -39.39 13.94
C LEU A 573 18.17 -40.08 15.21
N THR A 574 17.07 -39.60 15.77
CA THR A 574 16.45 -40.16 17.00
C THR A 574 15.32 -41.14 16.71
N ASP A 575 14.88 -41.23 15.44
CA ASP A 575 13.70 -41.98 14.99
C ASP A 575 12.41 -41.58 15.72
N SER A 576 12.30 -40.30 16.11
CA SER A 576 11.13 -39.74 16.79
C SER A 576 10.25 -38.94 15.83
N VAL A 577 8.93 -39.08 15.97
CA VAL A 577 7.94 -38.29 15.21
C VAL A 577 7.07 -37.49 16.17
N LYS A 578 6.76 -36.25 15.79
CA LYS A 578 5.84 -35.33 16.49
C LYS A 578 5.04 -34.53 15.47
N VAL A 579 3.95 -33.92 15.91
CA VAL A 579 3.17 -32.97 15.10
C VAL A 579 3.20 -31.62 15.80
N ALA A 580 3.67 -30.59 15.10
CA ALA A 580 3.59 -29.21 15.55
C ALA A 580 2.17 -28.70 15.27
N THR A 581 1.44 -28.35 16.33
CA THR A 581 0.06 -27.84 16.26
C THR A 581 0.01 -26.32 16.43
N PHE A 582 -1.14 -25.72 16.06
CA PHE A 582 -1.39 -24.29 16.22
C PHE A 582 -2.14 -23.93 17.51
N ASP A 583 -2.42 -24.89 18.39
CA ASP A 583 -3.22 -24.72 19.63
C ASP A 583 -2.75 -23.56 20.51
N ALA A 584 -1.43 -23.31 20.55
CA ALA A 584 -0.86 -22.22 21.32
C ALA A 584 -1.40 -20.84 20.88
N PHE A 585 -1.76 -20.68 19.61
CA PHE A 585 -2.26 -19.44 19.03
C PHE A 585 -3.76 -19.24 19.19
N ASP A 586 -4.51 -20.22 19.71
CA ASP A 586 -5.94 -20.05 20.07
C ASP A 586 -6.14 -19.08 21.24
N GLU A 587 -5.09 -18.88 22.04
CA GLU A 587 -5.07 -17.91 23.11
C GLU A 587 -5.51 -16.53 22.58
N LYS A 588 -6.49 -15.92 23.25
CA LYS A 588 -7.23 -14.77 22.74
C LYS A 588 -6.32 -13.61 22.35
N LYS A 589 -5.27 -13.33 23.14
CA LYS A 589 -4.33 -12.25 22.86
C LYS A 589 -3.49 -12.58 21.61
N LEU A 590 -2.86 -13.76 21.53
CA LEU A 590 -2.10 -14.17 20.35
C LEU A 590 -2.95 -14.16 19.07
N ARG A 591 -4.14 -14.78 19.10
CA ARG A 591 -5.07 -14.72 17.96
C ARG A 591 -5.42 -13.29 17.56
N SER A 592 -5.66 -12.41 18.52
CA SER A 592 -5.94 -11.00 18.22
C SER A 592 -4.73 -10.28 17.62
N GLU A 593 -3.51 -10.66 18.01
CA GLU A 593 -2.27 -10.12 17.44
C GLU A 593 -2.10 -10.57 15.99
N LEU A 594 -2.34 -11.84 15.67
CA LEU A 594 -2.32 -12.37 14.28
C LEU A 594 -3.27 -11.59 13.37
N LYS A 595 -4.53 -11.42 13.77
CA LYS A 595 -5.52 -10.63 13.00
C LYS A 595 -5.08 -9.18 12.79
N LYS A 596 -4.48 -8.55 13.82
CA LYS A 596 -3.98 -7.16 13.73
C LYS A 596 -2.77 -7.05 12.81
N GLN A 597 -1.95 -8.09 12.73
CA GLN A 597 -0.78 -8.13 11.85
C GLN A 597 -1.19 -8.37 10.39
N GLY A 598 -2.36 -8.95 10.15
CA GLY A 598 -2.92 -9.17 8.81
C GLY A 598 -3.03 -10.65 8.41
N VAL A 599 -2.85 -11.58 9.35
CA VAL A 599 -3.11 -13.00 9.10
C VAL A 599 -4.60 -13.20 8.92
N ARG A 600 -4.99 -13.87 7.84
CA ARG A 600 -6.38 -14.04 7.45
C ARG A 600 -7.03 -15.14 8.29
N LEU A 601 -7.99 -14.75 9.11
CA LEU A 601 -8.68 -15.61 10.09
C LEU A 601 -10.17 -15.21 10.15
N TRP A 602 -10.95 -15.68 9.17
CA TRP A 602 -12.32 -15.21 8.90
C TRP A 602 -13.41 -16.18 9.35
N GLN A 603 -13.12 -17.48 9.36
CA GLN A 603 -14.10 -18.53 9.69
C GLN A 603 -14.63 -18.46 11.13
N ASN A 604 -15.71 -19.20 11.40
CA ASN A 604 -16.32 -19.27 12.72
C ASN A 604 -16.45 -20.73 13.20
N PRO A 605 -15.78 -21.11 14.31
CA PRO A 605 -14.89 -20.28 15.13
C PRO A 605 -13.54 -20.03 14.44
N SER A 606 -13.03 -18.80 14.44
CA SER A 606 -11.69 -18.48 13.91
C SER A 606 -10.62 -18.84 14.93
N MET A 607 -10.51 -20.11 15.29
CA MET A 607 -9.43 -20.63 16.12
C MET A 607 -8.29 -21.05 15.20
N PRO A 608 -7.07 -20.50 15.34
CA PRO A 608 -5.90 -20.93 14.57
C PRO A 608 -5.70 -22.45 14.50
N SER A 609 -6.00 -23.19 15.56
CA SER A 609 -5.97 -24.65 15.53
C SER A 609 -6.92 -25.28 14.52
N MET A 610 -8.02 -24.60 14.15
CA MET A 610 -9.06 -25.17 13.30
C MET A 610 -9.05 -24.62 11.86
N VAL A 611 -8.28 -23.57 11.58
CA VAL A 611 -8.39 -22.83 10.31
C VAL A 611 -7.04 -22.51 9.68
N LEU A 612 -5.92 -22.89 10.32
CA LEU A 612 -4.60 -22.76 9.72
C LEU A 612 -4.25 -24.07 9.03
N GLU A 613 -4.01 -23.96 7.72
CA GLU A 613 -3.80 -25.09 6.84
C GLU A 613 -2.40 -25.01 6.24
N PRO A 614 -1.47 -25.85 6.70
CA PRO A 614 -0.16 -26.01 6.10
C PRO A 614 -0.26 -26.55 4.67
N GLU A 615 0.41 -25.86 3.74
CA GLU A 615 0.43 -26.24 2.32
C GLU A 615 1.82 -26.76 1.93
N TYR A 616 2.79 -25.86 1.79
CA TYR A 616 4.14 -26.19 1.34
C TYR A 616 5.22 -26.00 2.41
N ILE A 617 6.37 -26.69 2.29
CA ILE A 617 7.46 -26.63 3.27
C ILE A 617 8.81 -26.30 2.61
N THR A 618 9.55 -25.40 3.25
CA THR A 618 10.99 -25.23 3.02
C THR A 618 11.76 -25.11 4.33
N TYR A 619 13.08 -25.02 4.28
CA TYR A 619 13.94 -25.06 5.47
C TYR A 619 14.98 -23.95 5.46
N THR A 620 15.28 -23.44 6.65
CA THR A 620 16.50 -22.67 6.92
C THR A 620 17.74 -23.48 6.57
N MET A 621 18.79 -22.82 6.08
CA MET A 621 20.00 -23.49 5.59
C MET A 621 20.72 -24.30 6.68
N ASP A 622 20.56 -23.90 7.95
CA ASP A 622 21.12 -24.59 9.11
C ASP A 622 20.24 -25.71 9.66
N SER A 623 19.11 -26.00 9.02
CA SER A 623 18.17 -27.07 9.39
C SER A 623 17.60 -26.93 10.82
N GLN A 624 17.54 -25.70 11.38
CA GLN A 624 16.91 -25.47 12.69
C GLN A 624 15.39 -25.27 12.58
N TYR A 625 14.96 -24.60 11.52
CA TYR A 625 13.56 -24.24 11.31
C TYR A 625 13.04 -24.72 9.96
N ALA A 626 11.81 -25.23 9.96
CA ALA A 626 10.97 -25.31 8.78
C ALA A 626 10.16 -24.01 8.64
N ILE A 627 10.02 -23.54 7.40
CA ILE A 627 9.13 -22.46 7.00
C ILE A 627 7.98 -23.12 6.24
N VAL A 628 6.75 -22.79 6.59
CA VAL A 628 5.56 -23.50 6.11
C VAL A 628 4.55 -22.51 5.56
N GLY A 629 4.11 -22.70 4.31
CA GLY A 629 3.06 -21.90 3.69
C GLY A 629 1.72 -22.15 4.36
N LEU A 630 0.92 -21.10 4.53
CA LEU A 630 -0.47 -21.17 5.01
C LEU A 630 -1.33 -20.46 3.96
N GLN A 631 -1.75 -21.21 2.95
CA GLN A 631 -2.24 -20.67 1.68
C GLN A 631 -3.49 -19.81 1.90
N GLU A 632 -4.51 -20.37 2.53
CA GLU A 632 -5.84 -19.79 2.71
C GLU A 632 -5.79 -18.66 3.73
N ASN A 633 -4.79 -18.68 4.61
CA ASN A 633 -4.55 -17.66 5.64
C ASN A 633 -3.68 -16.51 5.16
N ASN A 634 -3.18 -16.57 3.93
CA ASN A 634 -2.24 -15.61 3.34
C ASN A 634 -1.04 -15.33 4.26
N ALA A 635 -0.41 -16.40 4.77
CA ALA A 635 0.62 -16.33 5.80
C ALA A 635 1.68 -17.44 5.65
N PHE A 636 2.73 -17.39 6.47
CA PHE A 636 3.64 -18.51 6.66
C PHE A 636 3.94 -18.72 8.15
N ALA A 637 4.18 -19.97 8.54
CA ALA A 637 4.61 -20.36 9.88
C ALA A 637 6.11 -20.67 9.95
N VAL A 638 6.68 -20.50 11.14
CA VAL A 638 8.05 -20.91 11.47
C VAL A 638 7.99 -22.01 12.52
N VAL A 639 8.49 -23.20 12.17
CA VAL A 639 8.44 -24.40 13.01
C VAL A 639 9.85 -24.74 13.47
N ASP A 640 10.05 -24.77 14.79
CA ASP A 640 11.28 -25.31 15.41
C ASP A 640 11.29 -26.83 15.25
N LEU A 641 12.32 -27.37 14.58
CA LEU A 641 12.40 -28.79 14.26
C LEU A 641 12.81 -29.66 15.44
N ALA A 642 13.59 -29.12 16.37
CA ALA A 642 14.03 -29.87 17.55
C ALA A 642 12.88 -30.05 18.55
N GLU A 643 12.09 -29.00 18.76
CA GLU A 643 10.93 -29.03 19.64
C GLU A 643 9.70 -29.63 18.94
N ALA A 644 9.63 -29.53 17.60
CA ALA A 644 8.45 -29.74 16.76
C ALA A 644 7.30 -28.82 17.19
N LYS A 645 7.56 -27.51 17.14
CA LYS A 645 6.64 -26.47 17.63
C LYS A 645 6.56 -25.29 16.68
N VAL A 646 5.34 -24.82 16.41
CA VAL A 646 5.11 -23.54 15.72
C VAL A 646 5.51 -22.40 16.67
N THR A 647 6.49 -21.60 16.25
CA THR A 647 7.07 -20.52 17.06
C THR A 647 6.54 -19.15 16.65
N GLU A 648 6.32 -18.94 15.35
CA GLU A 648 5.84 -17.68 14.78
C GLU A 648 4.89 -17.96 13.60
N ILE A 649 3.93 -17.06 13.40
CA ILE A 649 3.08 -17.01 12.20
C ILE A 649 3.19 -15.58 11.68
N LYS A 650 3.47 -15.41 10.38
CA LYS A 650 3.71 -14.12 9.76
C LYS A 650 2.79 -13.92 8.56
N PRO A 651 2.14 -12.76 8.45
CA PRO A 651 1.29 -12.46 7.30
C PRO A 651 2.15 -12.19 6.06
N LEU A 652 1.60 -12.55 4.91
CA LEU A 652 2.04 -12.03 3.63
C LEU A 652 1.28 -10.74 3.32
N ILE A 653 1.90 -9.87 2.51
CA ILE A 653 1.25 -8.63 2.08
C ILE A 653 0.13 -8.92 1.09
N PHE A 654 -0.87 -8.04 1.09
CA PHE A 654 -1.88 -7.99 0.04
C PHE A 654 -1.39 -7.08 -1.10
N THR A 655 -1.38 -7.59 -2.32
CA THR A 655 -0.87 -6.90 -3.52
C THR A 655 -1.80 -5.75 -3.92
N PRO A 656 -1.40 -4.47 -3.85
CA PRO A 656 -2.31 -3.34 -4.01
C PRO A 656 -2.56 -3.00 -5.48
N ARG A 657 -3.74 -3.35 -6.00
CA ARG A 657 -4.06 -3.24 -7.44
C ARG A 657 -4.25 -1.82 -7.98
N TYR A 658 -4.23 -0.81 -7.10
CA TYR A 658 -4.30 0.61 -7.48
C TYR A 658 -2.93 1.25 -7.76
N VAL A 659 -1.82 0.54 -7.49
CA VAL A 659 -0.46 1.08 -7.65
C VAL A 659 0.06 0.87 -9.07
N LYS A 660 0.91 1.78 -9.57
CA LYS A 660 1.48 1.69 -10.92
C LYS A 660 2.20 0.35 -11.16
N GLY A 661 1.66 -0.37 -12.14
CA GLY A 661 1.96 -1.75 -12.54
C GLY A 661 1.91 -2.80 -11.45
N TYR A 662 0.86 -2.67 -10.66
CA TYR A 662 0.19 -3.75 -9.98
C TYR A 662 -1.20 -3.96 -10.58
N GLY A 663 -1.37 -3.61 -11.88
CA GLY A 663 -2.65 -3.80 -12.54
C GLY A 663 -3.02 -5.28 -12.64
N ILE A 664 -4.28 -5.54 -12.93
CA ILE A 664 -4.80 -6.85 -13.27
C ILE A 664 -5.75 -6.74 -14.45
N ASP A 665 -5.83 -7.80 -15.23
CA ASP A 665 -6.97 -8.02 -16.09
C ASP A 665 -8.10 -8.66 -15.29
N ALA A 666 -9.21 -7.97 -15.04
CA ALA A 666 -10.14 -8.36 -13.96
C ALA A 666 -11.46 -8.99 -14.46
N SER A 667 -11.60 -9.16 -15.77
CA SER A 667 -12.82 -9.61 -16.42
C SER A 667 -12.48 -10.47 -17.61
N ASP A 668 -13.25 -11.53 -17.80
CA ASP A 668 -13.32 -12.44 -18.94
C ASP A 668 -14.41 -12.02 -19.96
N ASP A 669 -15.16 -10.94 -19.72
CA ASP A 669 -16.30 -10.48 -20.54
C ASP A 669 -16.05 -9.13 -21.27
N ASP A 670 -14.79 -8.68 -21.34
CA ASP A 670 -14.44 -7.48 -22.10
C ASP A 670 -13.89 -7.77 -23.51
N GLY A 671 -13.38 -8.99 -23.73
CA GLY A 671 -12.87 -9.49 -25.00
C GLY A 671 -11.51 -8.89 -25.40
N GLU A 672 -10.76 -8.33 -24.46
CA GLU A 672 -9.46 -7.73 -24.68
C GLU A 672 -8.52 -7.95 -23.49
N ILE A 673 -7.19 -8.06 -23.71
CA ILE A 673 -6.25 -8.04 -22.58
C ILE A 673 -6.25 -6.64 -21.95
N ASN A 674 -6.75 -6.53 -20.72
CA ASN A 674 -7.12 -5.28 -20.10
C ASN A 674 -6.51 -5.03 -18.72
N ILE A 675 -5.19 -5.20 -18.63
CA ILE A 675 -4.42 -4.98 -17.40
C ILE A 675 -4.52 -3.53 -16.93
N ARG A 676 -5.38 -3.29 -15.94
CA ARG A 676 -5.72 -1.97 -15.38
C ARG A 676 -5.59 -1.95 -13.86
N ARG A 677 -5.60 -0.74 -13.32
CA ARG A 677 -5.52 -0.52 -11.87
C ARG A 677 -6.88 -0.23 -11.31
N TYR A 678 -7.18 -0.83 -10.17
CA TYR A 678 -8.47 -0.70 -9.52
C TYR A 678 -8.33 -0.15 -8.09
N PRO A 679 -9.02 0.95 -7.74
CA PRO A 679 -9.04 1.49 -6.38
C PRO A 679 -9.61 0.47 -5.41
N LYS A 680 -9.02 0.38 -4.22
CA LYS A 680 -9.50 -0.49 -3.13
C LYS A 680 -9.61 -1.98 -3.47
N VAL A 681 -8.87 -2.43 -4.48
CA VAL A 681 -8.74 -3.85 -4.83
C VAL A 681 -7.35 -4.34 -4.43
N TYR A 682 -7.29 -5.53 -3.83
CA TYR A 682 -6.08 -6.16 -3.35
C TYR A 682 -6.05 -7.64 -3.79
N GLY A 683 -4.88 -8.13 -4.20
CA GLY A 683 -4.67 -9.57 -4.43
C GLY A 683 -4.13 -10.25 -3.18
N MET A 684 -4.69 -11.39 -2.81
CA MET A 684 -4.17 -12.23 -1.73
C MET A 684 -3.04 -13.09 -2.30
N CYS A 685 -1.88 -13.16 -1.64
CA CYS A 685 -0.79 -13.98 -2.17
C CYS A 685 -1.20 -15.45 -2.19
N GLN A 686 -1.63 -15.96 -1.04
CA GLN A 686 -2.03 -17.36 -0.87
C GLN A 686 -0.92 -18.31 -1.31
N PRO A 687 0.07 -18.52 -0.44
CA PRO A 687 1.31 -19.19 -0.78
C PRO A 687 1.10 -20.68 -0.99
N ASP A 688 1.15 -21.11 -2.24
CA ASP A 688 1.38 -22.50 -2.61
C ASP A 688 2.89 -22.78 -2.48
N THR A 689 3.67 -22.82 -3.58
CA THR A 689 5.08 -23.21 -3.44
C THR A 689 5.91 -22.11 -2.75
N ILE A 690 6.67 -22.51 -1.72
CA ILE A 690 7.68 -21.65 -1.08
C ILE A 690 9.10 -22.23 -1.22
N GLN A 691 10.07 -21.35 -1.48
CA GLN A 691 11.48 -21.74 -1.65
C GLN A 691 12.41 -20.81 -0.87
N LEU A 692 13.25 -21.38 0.00
CA LEU A 692 14.30 -20.63 0.69
C LEU A 692 15.55 -20.52 -0.19
N PHE A 693 16.17 -19.33 -0.21
CA PHE A 693 17.45 -19.11 -0.87
C PHE A 693 18.32 -18.09 -0.13
N GLU A 694 19.64 -18.21 -0.28
CA GLU A 694 20.58 -17.23 0.26
C GLU A 694 21.06 -16.27 -0.84
N SER A 695 21.14 -14.98 -0.51
CA SER A 695 21.80 -13.98 -1.34
C SER A 695 22.57 -12.99 -0.48
N GLY A 696 23.89 -12.92 -0.68
CA GLY A 696 24.75 -12.00 0.06
C GLY A 696 24.82 -12.29 1.56
N GLY A 697 24.72 -13.56 1.98
CA GLY A 697 24.75 -13.97 3.38
C GLY A 697 23.44 -13.69 4.15
N VAL A 698 22.34 -13.46 3.44
CA VAL A 698 21.00 -13.27 4.02
C VAL A 698 20.06 -14.30 3.38
N GLU A 699 19.24 -14.94 4.22
CA GLU A 699 18.21 -15.87 3.80
C GLU A 699 16.91 -15.15 3.42
N TYR A 700 16.31 -15.62 2.33
CA TYR A 700 15.06 -15.12 1.78
C TYR A 700 14.12 -16.28 1.46
N ILE A 701 12.83 -16.00 1.51
CA ILE A 701 11.77 -16.91 1.06
C ILE A 701 11.18 -16.32 -0.21
N ALA A 702 11.19 -17.08 -1.31
CA ALA A 702 10.37 -16.81 -2.49
C ALA A 702 9.05 -17.55 -2.36
N VAL A 703 7.97 -16.92 -2.80
CA VAL A 703 6.59 -17.38 -2.65
C VAL A 703 5.86 -17.25 -3.98
N ALA A 704 5.25 -18.34 -4.44
CA ALA A 704 4.33 -18.37 -5.56
C ALA A 704 2.94 -17.98 -5.02
N CYS A 705 2.27 -17.02 -5.67
CA CYS A 705 1.02 -16.49 -5.15
C CYS A 705 -0.15 -16.90 -6.04
N GLU A 706 -0.47 -18.18 -5.98
CA GLU A 706 -1.39 -18.90 -6.86
C GLU A 706 -2.83 -18.44 -6.63
N GLY A 707 -3.35 -18.64 -5.42
CA GLY A 707 -4.65 -18.11 -5.02
C GLY A 707 -5.74 -19.11 -4.69
N ASP A 708 -5.58 -20.02 -3.72
CA ASP A 708 -6.61 -21.03 -3.49
C ASP A 708 -7.75 -20.61 -2.52
N ALA A 709 -8.97 -21.00 -2.84
CA ALA A 709 -10.18 -20.59 -2.12
C ALA A 709 -10.86 -21.81 -1.49
N TRP A 710 -11.39 -21.65 -0.27
CA TRP A 710 -12.27 -22.65 0.38
C TRP A 710 -13.60 -22.90 -0.36
N GLY A 711 -13.84 -22.23 -1.50
CA GLY A 711 -15.05 -22.33 -2.31
C GLY A 711 -16.18 -21.34 -1.95
N GLU A 712 -17.22 -21.35 -2.79
CA GLU A 712 -18.36 -20.40 -2.76
C GLU A 712 -19.16 -20.40 -1.46
N GLU A 713 -19.27 -21.55 -0.76
CA GLU A 713 -20.05 -21.64 0.48
C GLU A 713 -19.40 -20.83 1.62
N TYR A 714 -18.07 -20.68 1.60
CA TYR A 714 -17.30 -20.21 2.74
C TYR A 714 -16.55 -18.90 2.50
N ASP A 715 -16.17 -18.60 1.26
CA ASP A 715 -15.22 -17.53 0.98
C ASP A 715 -15.57 -16.68 -0.25
N GLU A 716 -15.93 -17.34 -1.34
CA GLU A 716 -15.95 -16.71 -2.66
C GLU A 716 -17.31 -16.10 -3.04
N ILE A 717 -17.27 -14.97 -3.74
CA ILE A 717 -18.41 -14.38 -4.44
C ILE A 717 -17.93 -13.59 -5.66
N ARG A 718 -18.77 -13.48 -6.69
CA ARG A 718 -18.57 -12.48 -7.75
C ARG A 718 -18.78 -11.07 -7.19
N ALA A 719 -17.88 -10.14 -7.48
CA ALA A 719 -17.96 -8.82 -6.88
C ALA A 719 -19.29 -8.11 -7.19
N GLY A 720 -19.85 -8.33 -8.39
CA GLY A 720 -21.15 -7.82 -8.86
C GLY A 720 -22.32 -8.21 -7.95
N ASP A 721 -22.24 -9.36 -7.29
CA ASP A 721 -23.34 -9.94 -6.50
C ASP A 721 -23.33 -9.50 -5.03
N ILE A 722 -22.30 -8.77 -4.59
CA ILE A 722 -22.18 -8.31 -3.19
C ILE A 722 -23.38 -7.47 -2.74
N GLU A 723 -23.90 -6.59 -3.60
CA GLU A 723 -25.06 -5.75 -3.25
C GLU A 723 -26.37 -6.56 -3.23
N SER A 724 -26.59 -7.43 -4.22
CA SER A 724 -27.84 -8.17 -4.39
C SER A 724 -27.97 -9.33 -3.41
N ASP A 725 -26.89 -10.07 -3.20
CA ASP A 725 -26.94 -11.37 -2.53
C ASP A 725 -26.59 -11.22 -1.05
N LEU A 726 -25.67 -10.31 -0.72
CA LEU A 726 -25.26 -10.04 0.66
C LEU A 726 -25.92 -8.81 1.28
N GLY A 727 -26.61 -7.97 0.48
CA GLY A 727 -27.31 -6.78 0.97
C GLY A 727 -26.39 -5.70 1.56
N ARG A 728 -25.14 -5.62 1.09
CA ARG A 728 -24.10 -4.71 1.61
C ARG A 728 -24.06 -3.40 0.83
N ASN A 729 -23.72 -2.30 1.51
CA ASN A 729 -23.36 -1.06 0.82
C ASN A 729 -21.97 -1.19 0.20
N LEU A 730 -21.69 -0.50 -0.90
CA LEU A 730 -20.35 -0.43 -1.48
C LEU A 730 -19.67 0.91 -1.18
N ALA A 731 -18.35 0.87 -0.99
CA ALA A 731 -17.53 2.08 -1.01
C ALA A 731 -17.75 2.87 -2.32
N PRO A 732 -17.82 4.22 -2.29
CA PRO A 732 -18.00 5.06 -3.47
C PRO A 732 -17.12 4.68 -4.67
N GLU A 733 -15.85 4.41 -4.42
CA GLU A 733 -14.83 4.11 -5.41
C GLU A 733 -15.06 2.76 -6.12
N LEU A 734 -15.84 1.85 -5.51
CA LEU A 734 -16.14 0.52 -6.04
C LEU A 734 -17.47 0.45 -6.81
N LYS A 735 -18.46 1.30 -6.48
CA LYS A 735 -19.83 1.21 -7.01
C LYS A 735 -19.92 1.11 -8.52
N GLY A 736 -19.23 2.00 -9.24
CA GLY A 736 -19.26 2.03 -10.70
C GLY A 736 -18.40 0.94 -11.37
N LEU A 737 -17.50 0.31 -10.61
CA LEU A 737 -16.60 -0.72 -11.11
C LEU A 737 -17.19 -2.12 -10.92
N ILE A 738 -17.82 -2.35 -9.77
CA ILE A 738 -18.48 -3.61 -9.42
C ILE A 738 -19.74 -3.85 -10.27
N ARG A 739 -20.46 -2.79 -10.66
CA ARG A 739 -21.67 -2.92 -11.49
C ARG A 739 -21.38 -3.07 -12.98
N ASP A 740 -20.12 -3.20 -13.35
CA ASP A 740 -19.67 -3.32 -14.74
C ASP A 740 -18.90 -4.63 -14.89
N ASP A 741 -19.52 -5.59 -15.56
CA ASP A 741 -18.98 -6.93 -15.77
C ASP A 741 -17.67 -6.90 -16.55
N LYS A 742 -17.46 -5.87 -17.38
CA LYS A 742 -16.21 -5.61 -18.12
C LYS A 742 -15.10 -5.00 -17.25
N LYS A 743 -15.33 -4.88 -15.94
CA LYS A 743 -14.38 -4.32 -14.98
C LYS A 743 -14.23 -5.24 -13.79
N LEU A 744 -14.97 -4.99 -12.70
CA LEU A 744 -14.87 -5.76 -11.46
C LEU A 744 -16.10 -6.61 -11.20
N GLY A 745 -17.17 -6.49 -11.99
CA GLY A 745 -18.43 -7.21 -11.72
C GLY A 745 -18.24 -8.73 -11.70
N ARG A 746 -17.41 -9.24 -12.61
CA ARG A 746 -17.12 -10.67 -12.70
C ARG A 746 -15.96 -11.11 -11.81
N LEU A 747 -15.13 -10.21 -11.28
CA LEU A 747 -13.99 -10.61 -10.45
C LEU A 747 -14.44 -11.43 -9.23
N GLU A 748 -13.87 -12.63 -9.08
CA GLU A 748 -14.05 -13.50 -7.91
C GLU A 748 -13.26 -12.95 -6.73
N VAL A 749 -13.96 -12.74 -5.62
CA VAL A 749 -13.43 -12.07 -4.44
C VAL A 749 -13.88 -12.77 -3.17
N SER A 750 -13.07 -12.61 -2.13
CA SER A 750 -13.45 -12.99 -0.79
C SER A 750 -14.54 -12.06 -0.25
N TYR A 751 -15.72 -12.61 0.04
CA TYR A 751 -16.79 -11.87 0.72
C TYR A 751 -16.51 -11.57 2.19
N PRO A 752 -15.77 -12.37 3.00
CA PRO A 752 -15.52 -11.98 4.39
C PRO A 752 -14.53 -10.81 4.51
N ASP A 753 -13.57 -10.69 3.58
CA ASP A 753 -12.54 -9.66 3.62
C ASP A 753 -13.03 -8.32 3.08
N GLY A 754 -12.48 -7.22 3.61
CA GLY A 754 -12.89 -5.85 3.24
C GLY A 754 -14.28 -5.42 3.72
N TYR A 755 -15.00 -6.27 4.45
CA TYR A 755 -16.34 -5.98 4.97
C TYR A 755 -16.32 -5.31 6.35
N ASN A 756 -16.90 -4.12 6.44
CA ASN A 756 -17.14 -3.43 7.70
C ASN A 756 -18.56 -3.73 8.23
N LYS A 757 -18.63 -4.57 9.28
CA LYS A 757 -19.87 -4.96 9.94
C LYS A 757 -20.61 -3.80 10.62
N GLU A 758 -19.91 -2.79 11.12
CA GLU A 758 -20.53 -1.68 11.84
C GLU A 758 -21.29 -0.75 10.91
N THR A 759 -20.80 -0.59 9.68
CA THR A 759 -21.39 0.29 8.65
C THR A 759 -22.17 -0.48 7.58
N ASN A 760 -22.21 -1.81 7.66
CA ASN A 760 -22.72 -2.70 6.61
C ASN A 760 -22.16 -2.32 5.23
N THR A 761 -20.84 -2.10 5.13
CA THR A 761 -20.19 -1.61 3.90
C THR A 761 -19.04 -2.52 3.48
N GLN A 762 -19.02 -2.93 2.21
CA GLN A 762 -17.87 -3.49 1.53
C GLN A 762 -16.90 -2.34 1.20
N GLU A 763 -15.85 -2.20 2.00
CA GLU A 763 -14.89 -1.10 1.90
C GLU A 763 -13.80 -1.36 0.85
N ALA A 764 -13.44 -2.63 0.61
CA ALA A 764 -12.41 -3.05 -0.32
C ALA A 764 -12.74 -4.44 -0.89
N LEU A 765 -12.10 -4.82 -2.00
CA LEU A 765 -12.16 -6.17 -2.57
C LEU A 765 -10.82 -6.89 -2.40
N PHE A 766 -10.89 -8.17 -2.09
CA PHE A 766 -9.74 -9.05 -1.97
C PHE A 766 -9.96 -10.21 -2.92
N HIS A 767 -9.24 -10.24 -4.03
CA HIS A 767 -9.35 -11.31 -5.01
C HIS A 767 -8.32 -12.41 -4.72
N PHE A 768 -8.65 -13.62 -5.14
CA PHE A 768 -7.79 -14.78 -4.97
C PHE A 768 -6.58 -14.70 -5.89
N GLY A 769 -5.43 -15.09 -5.36
CA GLY A 769 -4.15 -15.05 -6.06
C GLY A 769 -3.59 -13.64 -6.23
N ALA A 770 -2.28 -13.49 -6.03
CA ALA A 770 -1.65 -12.20 -6.24
C ALA A 770 -1.16 -12.05 -7.68
N ARG A 771 -1.33 -13.05 -8.55
CA ARG A 771 -0.91 -13.01 -9.97
C ARG A 771 0.56 -12.57 -10.12
N SER A 772 1.35 -12.92 -9.11
CA SER A 772 2.69 -12.44 -8.86
C SER A 772 3.47 -13.49 -8.07
N PHE A 773 4.78 -13.33 -8.00
CA PHE A 773 5.58 -13.91 -6.92
C PHE A 773 6.01 -12.81 -5.95
N GLN A 774 6.26 -13.21 -4.70
CA GLN A 774 6.75 -12.34 -3.65
C GLN A 774 8.05 -12.88 -3.04
N ILE A 775 8.89 -12.00 -2.47
CA ILE A 775 10.13 -12.39 -1.77
C ILE A 775 10.19 -11.70 -0.42
N TYR A 776 10.45 -12.49 0.62
CA TYR A 776 10.52 -12.07 2.01
C TYR A 776 11.88 -12.35 2.63
N LYS A 777 12.23 -11.57 3.65
CA LYS A 777 13.18 -12.01 4.67
C LYS A 777 12.46 -12.89 5.68
N LEU A 778 13.22 -13.72 6.41
CA LEU A 778 12.67 -14.55 7.51
C LEU A 778 12.01 -13.73 8.63
N ASP A 779 12.36 -12.45 8.79
CA ASP A 779 11.69 -11.57 9.76
C ASP A 779 10.26 -11.17 9.35
N GLY A 780 9.81 -11.53 8.14
CA GLY A 780 8.50 -11.15 7.58
C GLY A 780 8.54 -9.88 6.72
N THR A 781 9.71 -9.25 6.55
CA THR A 781 9.85 -8.09 5.68
C THR A 781 9.75 -8.50 4.22
N CYS A 782 8.67 -8.09 3.56
CA CYS A 782 8.55 -8.19 2.11
C CYS A 782 9.59 -7.27 1.43
N VAL A 783 10.34 -7.85 0.48
CA VAL A 783 11.41 -7.19 -0.27
C VAL A 783 10.99 -6.96 -1.72
N VAL A 784 10.28 -7.93 -2.29
CA VAL A 784 9.83 -7.92 -3.68
C VAL A 784 8.38 -8.37 -3.75
N ASP A 785 7.62 -7.68 -4.57
CA ASP A 785 6.35 -8.15 -5.14
C ASP A 785 6.39 -7.79 -6.62
N SER A 786 6.23 -8.80 -7.49
CA SER A 786 6.33 -8.63 -8.93
C SER A 786 5.13 -7.89 -9.55
N GLY A 787 4.01 -7.74 -8.83
CA GLY A 787 2.85 -6.98 -9.29
C GLY A 787 2.24 -7.56 -10.56
N ASP A 788 2.19 -6.77 -11.65
CA ASP A 788 1.60 -7.18 -12.93
C ASP A 788 2.58 -7.86 -13.90
N TRP A 789 3.78 -8.24 -13.44
CA TRP A 789 4.84 -8.73 -14.34
C TRP A 789 4.44 -9.95 -15.13
N ILE A 790 3.76 -10.91 -14.49
CA ILE A 790 3.40 -12.18 -15.12
C ILE A 790 2.42 -11.92 -16.26
N GLU A 791 1.33 -11.22 -15.98
CA GLU A 791 0.35 -10.83 -17.00
C GLU A 791 0.97 -9.94 -18.08
N LYS A 792 1.87 -9.00 -17.74
CA LYS A 792 2.58 -8.22 -18.78
C LYS A 792 3.54 -9.03 -19.64
N ILE A 793 4.06 -10.15 -19.14
CA ILE A 793 4.84 -11.09 -19.94
C ILE A 793 3.90 -11.92 -20.82
N HIS A 794 2.78 -12.40 -20.28
CA HIS A 794 1.77 -13.14 -21.05
C HIS A 794 1.17 -12.30 -22.17
N GLU A 795 0.74 -11.06 -21.90
CA GLU A 795 0.26 -10.08 -22.89
C GLU A 795 1.23 -9.91 -24.06
N LYS A 796 2.54 -9.97 -23.77
CA LYS A 796 3.58 -9.71 -24.76
C LYS A 796 4.01 -10.95 -25.54
N GLU A 797 4.15 -12.10 -24.87
CA GLU A 797 4.76 -13.31 -25.44
C GLU A 797 3.70 -14.37 -25.83
N PHE A 798 2.53 -14.37 -25.16
CA PHE A 798 1.46 -15.36 -25.30
C PHE A 798 0.05 -14.73 -25.38
N PRO A 799 -0.20 -13.67 -26.17
CA PRO A 799 -1.46 -12.93 -26.13
C PRO A 799 -2.70 -13.74 -26.55
N ASN A 800 -2.54 -14.80 -27.34
CA ASN A 800 -3.69 -15.58 -27.82
C ASN A 800 -4.21 -16.60 -26.79
N ILE A 801 -3.44 -16.85 -25.72
CA ILE A 801 -3.75 -17.81 -24.66
C ILE A 801 -3.61 -17.14 -23.29
N PHE A 802 -3.83 -15.82 -23.26
CA PHE A 802 -3.69 -15.03 -22.04
C PHE A 802 -4.73 -15.48 -21.02
N ASN A 803 -4.31 -15.81 -19.79
CA ASN A 803 -5.16 -16.28 -18.70
C ASN A 803 -6.19 -17.33 -19.15
N ALA A 804 -5.77 -18.30 -19.96
CA ALA A 804 -6.65 -19.33 -20.51
C ALA A 804 -6.65 -20.59 -19.64
N GLN A 805 -7.83 -21.14 -19.33
CA GLN A 805 -7.98 -22.43 -18.68
C GLN A 805 -7.90 -23.56 -19.71
N ALA A 806 -7.10 -24.59 -19.46
CA ALA A 806 -7.16 -25.79 -20.30
C ALA A 806 -8.38 -26.65 -19.95
N SER A 807 -9.16 -27.08 -20.95
CA SER A 807 -10.40 -27.86 -20.77
C SER A 807 -10.44 -29.16 -21.60
N GLU A 808 -11.30 -30.12 -21.23
CA GLU A 808 -11.49 -31.39 -21.96
C GLU A 808 -12.31 -31.25 -23.25
N ASP A 809 -13.11 -30.18 -23.35
CA ASP A 809 -14.20 -30.03 -24.33
C ASP A 809 -13.71 -29.51 -25.69
N GLU A 810 -12.82 -30.24 -26.38
CA GLU A 810 -12.36 -30.00 -27.78
C GLU A 810 -11.92 -28.57 -28.18
N ASP A 811 -11.92 -27.61 -27.27
CA ASP A 811 -11.56 -26.23 -27.49
C ASP A 811 -10.03 -26.09 -27.51
N THR A 812 -9.53 -25.25 -28.41
CA THR A 812 -8.12 -24.91 -28.41
C THR A 812 -7.83 -23.98 -27.25
N MET A 813 -6.59 -23.93 -26.76
CA MET A 813 -6.22 -22.99 -25.69
C MET A 813 -6.47 -21.52 -26.10
N GLU A 814 -6.55 -21.25 -27.40
CA GLU A 814 -6.96 -19.96 -27.94
C GLU A 814 -8.46 -19.66 -27.83
N ASP A 815 -9.32 -20.68 -27.80
CA ASP A 815 -10.77 -20.52 -27.57
C ASP A 815 -11.06 -20.20 -26.09
N GLU A 816 -10.15 -20.60 -25.20
CA GLU A 816 -10.15 -20.34 -23.77
C GLU A 816 -9.46 -19.01 -23.41
N PHE A 817 -9.14 -18.17 -24.38
CA PHE A 817 -8.57 -16.85 -24.14
C PHE A 817 -9.36 -16.10 -23.06
N ASP A 818 -8.65 -15.62 -22.04
CA ASP A 818 -9.15 -14.74 -20.99
C ASP A 818 -10.07 -15.39 -19.95
N SER A 819 -10.31 -16.71 -20.04
CA SER A 819 -11.29 -17.42 -19.20
C SER A 819 -10.96 -17.48 -17.70
N ARG A 820 -9.76 -17.05 -17.29
CA ARG A 820 -9.33 -16.96 -15.88
C ARG A 820 -9.09 -15.52 -15.40
N SER A 821 -9.29 -14.50 -16.23
CA SER A 821 -9.05 -13.09 -15.84
C SER A 821 -10.02 -12.58 -14.78
N ASP A 822 -11.22 -13.11 -14.71
CA ASP A 822 -12.17 -12.90 -13.62
C ASP A 822 -11.82 -13.65 -12.33
N ALA A 823 -10.92 -14.64 -12.39
CA ALA A 823 -10.58 -15.54 -11.28
C ALA A 823 -9.13 -15.34 -10.81
N LYS A 824 -8.34 -16.43 -10.73
CA LYS A 824 -6.95 -16.43 -10.26
C LYS A 824 -5.94 -15.94 -11.33
N GLY A 825 -6.35 -15.75 -12.58
CA GLY A 825 -5.52 -15.18 -13.66
C GLY A 825 -4.44 -16.15 -14.16
N PRO A 826 -3.14 -15.82 -14.05
CA PRO A 826 -2.05 -16.68 -14.51
C PRO A 826 -1.53 -17.69 -13.47
N GLU A 827 -2.19 -17.82 -12.30
CA GLU A 827 -1.98 -18.92 -11.33
C GLU A 827 -0.51 -19.36 -11.11
N PRO A 828 0.33 -18.48 -10.53
CA PRO A 828 1.72 -18.82 -10.24
C PRO A 828 1.81 -19.81 -9.07
N GLU A 829 2.04 -21.07 -9.39
CA GLU A 829 2.00 -22.23 -8.49
C GLU A 829 3.44 -22.71 -8.16
N SER A 830 4.20 -23.17 -9.16
CA SER A 830 5.51 -23.79 -8.93
C SER A 830 6.69 -22.81 -8.81
N LEU A 831 7.57 -23.01 -7.82
CA LEU A 831 8.84 -22.26 -7.68
C LEU A 831 10.08 -23.14 -7.57
N TYR A 832 11.18 -22.70 -8.19
CA TYR A 832 12.52 -23.25 -7.94
C TYR A 832 13.59 -22.17 -7.96
N VAL A 833 14.59 -22.26 -7.09
CA VAL A 833 15.71 -21.32 -7.05
C VAL A 833 17.04 -22.03 -7.28
N ALA A 834 17.85 -21.53 -8.21
CA ALA A 834 19.16 -22.08 -8.51
C ALA A 834 20.25 -21.01 -8.61
N VAL A 835 21.48 -21.36 -8.24
CA VAL A 835 22.67 -20.52 -8.48
C VAL A 835 23.41 -21.02 -9.70
N VAL A 836 23.35 -20.28 -10.81
CA VAL A 836 24.06 -20.61 -12.05
C VAL A 836 25.15 -19.58 -12.30
N LYS A 837 26.42 -20.03 -12.32
CA LYS A 837 27.61 -19.18 -12.52
C LYS A 837 27.64 -17.97 -11.57
N GLY A 838 27.27 -18.19 -10.30
CA GLY A 838 27.26 -17.15 -9.27
C GLY A 838 26.08 -16.16 -9.34
N ARG A 839 25.05 -16.44 -10.15
CA ARG A 839 23.81 -15.67 -10.18
C ARG A 839 22.66 -16.53 -9.66
N THR A 840 21.92 -16.02 -8.69
CA THR A 840 20.65 -16.58 -8.23
C THR A 840 19.59 -16.34 -9.29
N ILE A 841 18.89 -17.41 -9.69
CA ILE A 841 17.83 -17.41 -10.69
C ILE A 841 16.62 -18.09 -10.05
N LEU A 842 15.48 -17.40 -10.09
CA LEU A 842 14.18 -17.92 -9.72
C LEU A 842 13.46 -18.39 -10.98
N PHE A 843 12.91 -19.59 -10.90
CA PHE A 843 12.04 -20.21 -11.88
C PHE A 843 10.63 -20.20 -11.32
N LEU A 844 9.68 -19.72 -12.11
CA LEU A 844 8.28 -19.68 -11.77
C LEU A 844 7.51 -20.45 -12.84
N GLY A 845 6.69 -21.39 -12.41
CA GLY A 845 5.65 -22.06 -13.20
C GLY A 845 4.30 -21.42 -12.92
N ASN A 846 3.46 -21.45 -13.95
CA ASN A 846 2.11 -20.93 -13.97
C ASN A 846 1.22 -22.07 -14.49
N GLU A 847 -0.01 -22.16 -14.02
CA GLU A 847 -1.00 -23.13 -14.50
C GLU A 847 -1.46 -22.85 -15.95
#